data_AF-A0A0S3UAV5-F1
#
_entry.id   AF-A0A0S3UAV5-F1
#
_cell.length_a   1.000
_cell.length_b   1.000
_cell.length_c   1.000
_cell.angle_alpha   90.00
_cell.angle_beta   90.00
_cell.angle_gamma   90.00
#
_symmetry.space_group_name_H-M   'P 1'
#
loop_
_entity.id
_entity.type
_entity.pdbx_description
1 polymer ?
#
loop_
_entity_poly.entity_id
_entity_poly.type
_entity_poly.pdbx_seq_one_letter_code
_entity_poly.pdbx_strand_id
1 'polypeptide(L)'
;MQIEAKSTIQTTQTDRGMQFCQNFTIANTGLDAKRSAVYFWLEVTEPSFFSLIEWHSFSPASPAYLEPGELREITLNFDVPTNAAPGTYHYTIAYKSEQNIEKTIRCPLQLEVPLMQRNRFKKTLNFNLDPETTSEAPYQLQPGQSVTFTLSIENRSTISDLIYLNCSELPADWFTIDYHNQEAEPLGIVQPIKGLRLEAQESGEIQFTFHPPIGTPAGSYFPTLQLISMNSPDLLTLDVIYVQVLPDARLETELIPKVRSIPREFATFTLRVQNRGNVERKLRLETRGAEQRFEFVTDSQGITIAPNQEASIVLRAIPRNRWQRPWWGKPLRSTVNFHLIPIDAISEPPYPAQAKLIWLPHPKWVLAGLMLLGAGSLLMLLSLLYRFNRQPITTADIVEFSPTKRTYLEGASNAVRLNWTVQNPETLDRLVIAQLNEGAEIQTKAYSFSTSIPKELQAKTDQENGCRRVESDQPAQSAPVFWELPLPDLPWLSSLQQPAQYTKVQCQGIPFVSSQSGAFKYRLKLFDKSNHRVPIVEETTETVTVKSTGSSQSPEQAAAFMPRSTEQGRKPEIVSFTLNGQDAMSQLTHTFSVGNNEAANIVVSWAVQGEEGLEVELLPFTGSVNSQGSITYPITPGNVKTITLTARNRAGEQVTRSVDIQVVVADRPRPIRSPIPRSTPRPTPEPTPPETAPEPPESTDTPTPEPTPTPTPEPSPTDSPSPNP
;
A
#
# COMPACT_ATOMS: atom_id res chain seq x y z
N MET A 1 14.88 9.35 54.00
CA MET A 1 15.59 8.45 53.06
C MET A 1 17.00 8.98 52.83
N GLN A 2 18.03 8.26 53.26
CA GLN A 2 19.43 8.56 52.96
C GLN A 2 19.88 7.66 51.81
N ILE A 3 20.45 8.24 50.77
CA ILE A 3 21.24 7.49 49.80
C ILE A 3 22.66 7.91 50.09
N GLU A 4 23.48 6.95 50.51
CA GLU A 4 24.91 7.14 50.67
C GLU A 4 25.56 6.51 49.44
N ALA A 5 26.31 7.31 48.68
CA ALA A 5 27.33 6.76 47.80
C ALA A 5 28.69 6.97 48.45
N LYS A 6 29.46 5.89 48.49
CA LYS A 6 30.89 5.95 48.82
C LYS A 6 31.65 5.83 47.52
N SER A 7 32.34 6.91 47.17
CA SER A 7 33.37 6.92 46.13
C SER A 7 34.70 7.16 46.82
N THR A 8 35.68 6.29 46.58
CA THR A 8 37.05 6.51 47.05
C THR A 8 37.68 7.50 46.07
N ILE A 9 38.02 8.69 46.55
CA ILE A 9 38.67 9.74 45.75
C ILE A 9 40.02 9.20 45.28
N GLN A 10 40.15 8.87 44.00
CA GLN A 10 41.42 8.57 43.36
C GLN A 10 41.50 9.33 42.04
N THR A 11 42.48 10.24 41.94
CA THR A 11 42.99 10.68 40.65
C THR A 11 43.50 9.45 39.93
N THR A 12 42.98 9.19 38.73
CA THR A 12 43.29 7.95 38.01
C THR A 12 43.83 8.27 36.63
N GLN A 13 44.93 7.63 36.26
CA GLN A 13 45.68 7.85 35.02
C GLN A 13 45.32 6.80 33.97
N THR A 14 45.08 7.21 32.72
CA THR A 14 44.81 6.29 31.60
C THR A 14 45.42 6.77 30.28
N ASP A 15 45.96 5.86 29.48
CA ASP A 15 46.52 6.18 28.17
C ASP A 15 45.44 6.31 27.08
N ARG A 16 45.78 6.98 25.98
CA ARG A 16 44.90 7.12 24.80
C ARG A 16 44.63 5.76 24.16
N GLY A 17 43.39 5.52 23.71
CA GLY A 17 42.98 4.25 23.10
C GLY A 17 42.75 3.11 24.10
N MET A 18 42.88 3.36 25.40
CA MET A 18 42.60 2.40 26.46
C MET A 18 41.21 2.62 27.05
N GLN A 19 40.59 1.53 27.51
CA GLN A 19 39.36 1.60 28.30
C GLN A 19 39.71 1.76 29.78
N PHE A 20 39.05 2.71 30.42
CA PHE A 20 39.16 2.95 31.85
C PHE A 20 37.83 2.68 32.54
N CYS A 21 37.83 2.04 33.72
CA CYS A 21 36.63 1.72 34.48
C CYS A 21 36.76 2.26 35.92
N GLN A 22 35.78 3.02 36.37
CA GLN A 22 35.66 3.51 37.75
C GLN A 22 34.41 2.93 38.41
N ASN A 23 34.58 2.23 39.52
CA ASN A 23 33.44 1.69 40.29
C ASN A 23 33.03 2.65 41.40
N PHE A 24 31.72 2.79 41.59
CA PHE A 24 31.12 3.43 42.77
C PHE A 24 29.90 2.63 43.24
N THR A 25 29.61 2.72 44.53
CA THR A 25 28.49 1.98 45.14
C THR A 25 27.37 2.92 45.54
N ILE A 26 26.13 2.53 45.25
CA ILE A 26 24.92 3.21 45.72
C ILE A 26 24.13 2.27 46.61
N ALA A 27 23.66 2.76 47.75
CA ALA A 27 22.87 1.98 48.69
C ALA A 27 21.54 2.66 49.01
N ASN A 28 20.46 1.89 49.03
CA ASN A 28 19.16 2.35 49.51
C ASN A 28 19.06 2.14 51.03
N THR A 29 19.41 3.16 51.82
CA THR A 29 19.34 3.10 53.30
C THR A 29 18.02 3.62 53.87
N GLY A 30 16.98 3.76 53.04
CA GLY A 30 15.65 4.18 53.49
C GLY A 30 15.00 3.14 54.41
N LEU A 31 14.54 3.59 55.60
CA LEU A 31 13.78 2.76 56.55
C LEU A 31 12.37 2.41 56.05
N ASP A 32 11.80 3.25 55.17
CA ASP A 32 10.49 3.00 54.57
C ASP A 32 10.67 2.05 53.37
N ALA A 33 10.15 0.82 53.49
CA ALA A 33 10.40 -0.32 52.61
C ALA A 33 9.85 -0.17 51.16
N LYS A 34 10.29 0.85 50.42
CA LYS A 34 9.92 1.07 49.01
C LYS A 34 11.14 1.02 48.11
N ARG A 35 11.01 0.24 47.03
CA ARG A 35 11.90 0.26 45.87
C ARG A 35 12.03 1.69 45.32
N SER A 36 13.23 2.09 44.93
CA SER A 36 13.48 3.41 44.33
C SER A 36 14.32 3.29 43.06
N ALA A 37 13.97 4.06 42.04
CA ALA A 37 14.87 4.35 40.93
C ALA A 37 15.88 5.41 41.34
N VAL A 38 17.16 5.19 41.00
CA VAL A 38 18.26 6.15 41.17
C VAL A 38 18.81 6.47 39.78
N TYR A 39 18.72 7.75 39.41
CA TYR A 39 19.28 8.28 38.18
C TYR A 39 20.66 8.82 38.46
N PHE A 40 21.63 8.47 37.63
CA PHE A 40 22.98 9.00 37.67
C PHE A 40 23.40 9.48 36.28
N TRP A 41 24.24 10.51 36.24
CA TRP A 41 24.79 11.11 35.03
C TRP A 41 26.14 11.76 35.32
N LEU A 42 26.87 12.06 34.26
CA LEU A 42 28.12 12.80 34.32
C LEU A 42 27.82 14.31 34.16
N GLU A 43 28.27 15.14 35.10
CA GLU A 43 28.28 16.60 35.00
C GLU A 43 29.70 17.08 34.69
N VAL A 44 29.83 17.87 33.63
CA VAL A 44 31.08 18.52 33.23
C VAL A 44 30.81 20.01 33.14
N THR A 45 31.59 20.82 33.88
CA THR A 45 31.37 22.27 33.99
C THR A 45 32.19 23.09 33.01
N GLU A 46 33.33 22.58 32.57
CA GLU A 46 34.24 23.28 31.66
C GLU A 46 34.07 22.78 30.22
N PRO A 47 33.90 23.68 29.23
CA PRO A 47 33.70 23.31 27.83
C PRO A 47 34.84 22.46 27.25
N SER A 48 36.07 22.68 27.72
CA SER A 48 37.28 21.91 27.34
C SER A 48 37.18 20.42 27.69
N PHE A 49 36.31 20.04 28.63
CA PHE A 49 36.16 18.66 29.10
C PHE A 49 34.91 17.97 28.56
N PHE A 50 34.11 18.63 27.71
CA PHE A 50 32.86 18.06 27.17
C PHE A 50 33.08 16.76 26.39
N SER A 51 34.29 16.52 25.87
CA SER A 51 34.65 15.24 25.26
C SER A 51 34.43 14.04 26.19
N LEU A 52 34.53 14.20 27.51
CA LEU A 52 34.22 13.14 28.47
C LEU A 52 32.78 12.63 28.37
N ILE A 53 31.84 13.47 27.94
CA ILE A 53 30.43 13.09 27.79
C ILE A 53 30.29 12.05 26.67
N GLU A 54 31.11 12.12 25.62
CA GLU A 54 31.07 11.17 24.50
C GLU A 54 31.83 9.88 24.79
N TRP A 55 32.79 9.91 25.72
CA TRP A 55 33.64 8.76 26.04
C TRP A 55 33.02 7.83 27.08
N HIS A 56 32.00 8.29 27.80
CA HIS A 56 31.51 7.56 28.98
C HIS A 56 30.33 6.63 28.69
N SER A 57 30.30 5.52 29.43
CA SER A 57 29.11 4.67 29.56
C SER A 57 28.98 4.16 31.00
N PHE A 58 27.74 3.96 31.45
CA PHE A 58 27.49 3.36 32.76
C PHE A 58 27.04 1.90 32.63
N SER A 59 27.54 1.05 33.52
CA SER A 59 27.14 -0.34 33.66
C SER A 59 26.82 -0.65 35.13
N PRO A 60 25.56 -0.95 35.48
CA PRO A 60 24.37 -0.94 34.63
C PRO A 60 24.00 0.49 34.16
N ALA A 61 23.23 0.59 33.08
CA ALA A 61 22.74 1.87 32.57
C ALA A 61 21.80 2.57 33.57
N SER A 62 21.77 3.90 33.50
CA SER A 62 20.86 4.75 34.29
C SER A 62 19.41 4.63 33.77
N PRO A 63 18.39 4.49 34.63
CA PRO A 63 18.44 4.42 36.09
C PRO A 63 18.65 2.99 36.64
N ALA A 64 19.27 2.90 37.82
CA ALA A 64 19.33 1.65 38.58
C ALA A 64 18.18 1.56 39.60
N TYR A 65 17.60 0.36 39.74
CA TYR A 65 16.54 0.09 40.71
C TYR A 65 17.11 -0.62 41.94
N LEU A 66 16.84 -0.06 43.12
CA LEU A 66 17.31 -0.60 44.40
C LEU A 66 16.14 -0.97 45.30
N GLU A 67 16.14 -2.19 45.82
CA GLU A 67 15.29 -2.63 46.92
C GLU A 67 15.76 -2.02 48.27
N PRO A 68 14.90 -1.97 49.31
CA PRO A 68 15.29 -1.48 50.63
C PRO A 68 16.46 -2.27 51.23
N GLY A 69 17.53 -1.58 51.64
CA GLY A 69 18.75 -2.20 52.16
C GLY A 69 19.67 -2.79 51.09
N GLU A 70 19.31 -2.73 49.81
CA GLU A 70 20.14 -3.21 48.71
C GLU A 70 21.29 -2.23 48.43
N LEU A 71 22.48 -2.80 48.21
CA LEU A 71 23.66 -2.10 47.72
C LEU A 71 23.93 -2.57 46.30
N ARG A 72 24.18 -1.62 45.40
CA ARG A 72 24.55 -1.90 44.01
C ARG A 72 25.82 -1.17 43.62
N GLU A 73 26.71 -1.90 42.97
CA GLU A 73 27.90 -1.36 42.34
C GLU A 73 27.55 -0.89 40.92
N ILE A 74 28.02 0.30 40.57
CA ILE A 74 27.92 0.89 39.24
C ILE A 74 29.33 1.16 38.75
N THR A 75 29.62 0.71 37.54
CA THR A 75 30.86 0.98 36.83
C THR A 75 30.63 2.10 35.82
N LEU A 76 31.41 3.16 35.91
CA LEU A 76 31.57 4.19 34.90
C LEU A 76 32.76 3.81 34.02
N ASN A 77 32.50 3.46 32.76
CA ASN A 77 33.53 3.19 31.77
C ASN A 77 33.81 4.45 30.95
N PHE A 78 35.08 4.66 30.62
CA PHE A 78 35.54 5.65 29.66
C PHE A 78 36.28 4.94 28.53
N ASP A 79 35.77 5.09 27.31
CA ASP A 79 36.44 4.69 26.08
C ASP A 79 37.26 5.88 25.57
N VAL A 80 38.49 6.03 26.07
CA VAL A 80 39.34 7.18 25.73
C VAL A 80 39.83 7.03 24.29
N PRO A 81 39.43 7.91 23.35
CA PRO A 81 39.80 7.75 21.96
C PRO A 81 41.30 8.02 21.75
N THR A 82 41.84 7.48 20.66
CA THR A 82 43.28 7.62 20.33
C THR A 82 43.70 9.08 20.07
N ASN A 83 42.74 9.95 19.73
CA ASN A 83 42.94 11.39 19.53
C ASN A 83 42.53 12.23 20.76
N ALA A 84 42.35 11.64 21.94
CA ALA A 84 42.02 12.39 23.16
C ALA A 84 43.11 13.42 23.48
N ALA A 85 42.70 14.67 23.73
CA ALA A 85 43.63 15.71 24.14
C ALA A 85 44.31 15.30 25.47
N PRO A 86 45.62 15.56 25.62
CA PRO A 86 46.30 15.24 26.86
C PRO A 86 45.94 16.31 27.91
N GLY A 87 45.69 15.90 29.16
CA GLY A 87 45.30 16.80 30.23
C GLY A 87 44.61 16.13 31.40
N THR A 88 44.36 16.91 32.45
CA THR A 88 43.57 16.50 33.61
C THR A 88 42.13 16.96 33.41
N TYR A 89 41.23 16.00 33.22
CA TYR A 89 39.81 16.27 33.04
C TYR A 89 39.07 16.20 34.38
N HIS A 90 38.44 17.30 34.76
CA HIS A 90 37.59 17.37 35.94
C HIS A 90 36.14 17.02 35.59
N TYR A 91 35.55 16.09 36.33
CA TYR A 91 34.15 15.70 36.14
C TYR A 91 33.48 15.41 37.48
N THR A 92 32.15 15.50 37.51
CA THR A 92 31.35 15.18 38.69
C THR A 92 30.34 14.10 38.34
N ILE A 93 30.34 13.00 39.08
CA ILE A 93 29.23 12.03 39.01
C ILE A 93 28.10 12.59 39.87
N ALA A 94 26.97 12.88 39.23
CA ALA A 94 25.78 13.36 39.90
C ALA A 94 24.72 12.26 39.92
N TYR A 95 24.01 12.10 41.04
CA TYR A 95 22.91 11.16 41.12
C TYR A 95 21.76 11.69 41.99
N LYS A 96 20.54 11.28 41.63
CA LYS A 96 19.28 11.65 42.29
C LYS A 96 18.37 10.43 42.39
N SER A 97 17.55 10.38 43.43
CA SER A 97 16.50 9.37 43.55
C SER A 97 15.14 9.93 43.15
N GLU A 98 14.31 9.07 42.57
CA GLU A 98 12.92 9.36 42.27
C GLU A 98 12.11 9.81 43.50
N GLN A 99 12.44 9.30 44.69
CA GLN A 99 11.75 9.65 45.92
C GLN A 99 12.26 10.93 46.57
N ASN A 100 13.43 11.44 46.15
CA ASN A 100 14.03 12.67 46.64
C ASN A 100 14.57 13.51 45.48
N ILE A 101 13.65 14.09 44.73
CA ILE A 101 13.94 14.84 43.50
C ILE A 101 14.73 16.13 43.80
N GLU A 102 14.58 16.71 44.99
CA GLU A 102 15.19 17.99 45.37
C GLU A 102 16.68 17.87 45.76
N LYS A 103 17.14 16.66 46.10
CA LYS A 103 18.52 16.45 46.59
C LYS A 103 19.34 15.65 45.58
N THR A 104 20.13 16.36 44.77
CA THR A 104 21.20 15.77 43.95
C THR A 104 22.49 15.66 44.78
N ILE A 105 23.10 14.47 44.79
CA ILE A 105 24.41 14.28 45.38
C ILE A 105 25.45 14.31 44.27
N ARG A 106 26.59 14.97 44.53
CA ARG A 106 27.66 15.23 43.56
C ARG A 106 28.98 14.70 44.10
N CYS A 107 29.66 13.90 43.28
CA CYS A 107 30.95 13.31 43.58
C CYS A 107 31.99 13.81 42.56
N PRO A 108 32.80 14.84 42.90
CA PRO A 108 33.84 15.33 42.01
C PRO A 108 35.01 14.34 41.91
N LEU A 109 35.49 14.12 40.69
CA LEU A 109 36.53 13.17 40.31
C LEU A 109 37.44 13.77 39.21
N GLN A 110 38.57 13.10 38.96
CA GLN A 110 39.57 13.56 37.99
C GLN A 110 40.07 12.38 37.15
N LEU A 111 40.15 12.57 35.83
CA LEU A 111 40.78 11.64 34.89
C LEU A 111 42.04 12.30 34.32
N GLU A 112 43.19 11.69 34.50
CA GLU A 112 44.44 12.17 33.91
C GLU A 112 44.74 11.38 32.63
N VAL A 113 44.66 12.06 31.48
CA VAL A 113 45.18 11.55 30.21
C VAL A 113 46.59 12.13 30.08
N PRO A 114 47.64 11.32 30.32
CA PRO A 114 48.99 11.85 30.36
C PRO A 114 49.36 12.43 28.99
N LEU A 115 50.08 13.56 28.99
CA LEU A 115 50.97 13.83 27.86
C LEU A 115 51.91 12.62 27.77
N MET A 116 52.03 12.00 26.59
CA MET A 116 53.21 11.20 26.26
C MET A 116 54.43 12.03 26.70
N GLN A 117 55.15 11.54 27.71
CA GLN A 117 55.98 12.34 28.61
C GLN A 117 56.77 13.45 27.90
N ARG A 118 56.43 14.72 28.19
CA ARG A 118 57.23 15.90 27.80
C ARG A 118 58.58 15.96 28.52
N ASN A 119 58.78 15.14 29.55
CA ASN A 119 59.85 15.31 30.53
C ASN A 119 60.82 14.14 30.55
N ARG A 120 61.69 14.09 29.52
CA ARG A 120 63.12 13.85 29.72
C ARG A 120 63.90 14.32 28.50
N PHE A 121 64.84 15.26 28.76
CA PHE A 121 65.97 15.67 27.93
C PHE A 121 65.83 16.86 26.95
N LYS A 122 65.64 18.07 27.51
CA LYS A 122 66.07 19.33 26.87
C LYS A 122 67.56 19.60 27.12
N LYS A 123 68.45 18.71 26.66
CA LYS A 123 69.92 18.93 26.79
C LYS A 123 70.67 19.01 25.46
N THR A 124 70.11 18.49 24.36
CA THR A 124 70.80 18.40 23.07
C THR A 124 70.02 18.97 21.88
N LEU A 125 68.69 18.99 21.90
CA LEU A 125 67.87 19.56 20.81
C LEU A 125 66.84 20.55 21.37
N ASN A 126 66.69 21.71 20.72
CA ASN A 126 65.60 22.66 20.98
C ASN A 126 64.69 22.74 19.74
N PHE A 127 63.41 22.93 19.98
CA PHE A 127 62.34 22.79 18.98
C PHE A 127 61.35 23.94 19.14
N ASN A 128 61.01 24.62 18.04
CA ASN A 128 59.95 25.62 18.01
C ASN A 128 59.05 25.42 16.78
N LEU A 129 57.76 25.73 16.92
CA LEU A 129 56.74 25.57 15.89
C LEU A 129 56.18 26.95 15.49
N ASP A 130 56.15 27.25 14.20
CA ASP A 130 55.49 28.45 13.65
C ASP A 130 54.49 28.06 12.54
N PRO A 131 53.20 28.43 12.63
CA PRO A 131 52.55 29.16 13.72
C PRO A 131 52.42 28.34 15.00
N GLU A 132 52.53 29.00 16.15
CA GLU A 132 52.25 28.39 17.45
C GLU A 132 50.76 28.00 17.56
N THR A 133 50.49 26.79 18.03
CA THR A 133 49.12 26.30 18.25
C THR A 133 48.97 25.75 19.66
N THR A 134 47.79 25.94 20.26
CA THR A 134 47.49 25.46 21.61
C THR A 134 46.09 24.89 21.68
N SER A 135 45.75 24.19 22.77
CA SER A 135 44.39 23.70 22.99
C SER A 135 43.34 24.81 23.07
N GLU A 136 43.73 26.03 23.45
CA GLU A 136 42.83 27.18 23.54
C GLU A 136 42.77 27.97 22.23
N ALA A 137 43.84 27.93 21.43
CA ALA A 137 43.96 28.59 20.14
C ALA A 137 44.47 27.60 19.07
N PRO A 138 43.59 26.69 18.58
CA PRO A 138 43.92 25.80 17.47
C PRO A 138 43.97 26.58 16.14
N TYR A 139 44.80 26.12 15.20
CA TYR A 139 44.80 26.66 13.84
C TYR A 139 43.53 26.23 13.10
N GLN A 140 42.74 27.20 12.63
CA GLN A 140 41.47 26.92 11.97
C GLN A 140 41.64 26.75 10.46
N LEU A 141 41.11 25.65 9.92
CA LEU A 141 41.14 25.32 8.50
C LEU A 141 39.74 25.16 7.92
N GLN A 142 39.56 25.67 6.72
CA GLN A 142 38.43 25.28 5.88
C GLN A 142 38.67 23.88 5.29
N PRO A 143 37.62 23.10 4.97
CA PRO A 143 37.78 21.77 4.38
C PRO A 143 38.56 21.81 3.05
N GLY A 144 39.59 20.98 2.93
CA GLY A 144 40.47 20.94 1.76
C GLY A 144 41.54 22.03 1.70
N GLN A 145 41.61 22.92 2.71
CA GLN A 145 42.69 23.87 2.86
C GLN A 145 43.91 23.21 3.50
N SER A 146 45.10 23.57 3.02
CA SER A 146 46.38 23.13 3.61
C SER A 146 47.01 24.25 4.44
N VAL A 147 47.82 23.87 5.42
CA VAL A 147 48.67 24.77 6.22
C VAL A 147 50.06 24.16 6.35
N THR A 148 51.08 24.99 6.28
CA THR A 148 52.47 24.58 6.52
C THR A 148 52.92 25.13 7.87
N PHE A 149 53.44 24.23 8.70
CA PHE A 149 54.11 24.54 9.95
C PHE A 149 55.63 24.44 9.74
N THR A 150 56.35 25.48 10.12
CA THR A 150 57.81 25.51 10.11
C THR A 150 58.33 25.09 11.48
N LEU A 151 59.09 24.00 11.50
CA LEU A 151 59.72 23.46 12.69
C LEU A 151 61.17 23.94 12.71
N SER A 152 61.49 24.87 13.60
CA SER A 152 62.87 25.34 13.81
C SER A 152 63.56 24.44 14.84
N ILE A 153 64.60 23.73 14.40
CA ILE A 153 65.32 22.75 15.21
C ILE A 153 66.75 23.24 15.41
N GLU A 154 67.21 23.22 16.66
CA GLU A 154 68.56 23.65 17.05
C GLU A 154 69.30 22.46 17.69
N ASN A 155 70.39 22.02 17.06
CA ASN A 155 71.28 20.98 17.58
C ASN A 155 72.28 21.58 18.57
N ARG A 156 71.97 21.55 19.86
CA ARG A 156 72.82 21.99 20.97
C ARG A 156 73.88 20.96 21.38
N SER A 157 74.04 19.85 20.66
CA SER A 157 75.08 18.88 20.96
C SER A 157 76.45 19.34 20.41
N THR A 158 77.51 18.59 20.74
CA THR A 158 78.87 18.84 20.25
C THR A 158 79.21 18.04 18.98
N ILE A 159 78.24 17.28 18.45
CA ILE A 159 78.42 16.42 17.26
C ILE A 159 77.32 16.73 16.23
N SER A 160 77.58 16.43 14.96
CA SER A 160 76.55 16.51 13.93
C SER A 160 75.53 15.40 14.09
N ASP A 161 74.29 15.66 13.72
CA ASP A 161 73.17 14.72 13.86
C ASP A 161 72.30 14.70 12.61
N LEU A 162 71.58 13.59 12.42
CA LEU A 162 70.61 13.42 11.35
C LEU A 162 69.24 13.20 11.98
N ILE A 163 68.31 14.11 11.66
CA ILE A 163 67.04 14.24 12.37
C ILE A 163 65.89 13.87 11.44
N TYR A 164 64.97 13.06 11.97
CA TYR A 164 63.77 12.62 11.28
C TYR A 164 62.52 13.11 12.01
N LEU A 165 61.51 13.49 11.24
CA LEU A 165 60.19 13.78 11.77
C LEU A 165 59.24 12.62 11.45
N ASN A 166 58.51 12.16 12.46
CA ASN A 166 57.49 11.11 12.34
C ASN A 166 56.16 11.61 12.90
N CYS A 167 55.06 11.24 12.25
CA CYS A 167 53.69 11.51 12.67
C CYS A 167 52.86 10.26 12.38
N SER A 168 52.66 9.40 13.39
CA SER A 168 51.96 8.12 13.23
C SER A 168 50.44 8.22 13.47
N GLU A 169 49.96 9.33 14.00
CA GLU A 169 48.55 9.54 14.36
C GLU A 169 47.69 9.97 13.15
N LEU A 170 48.32 10.40 12.06
CA LEU A 170 47.64 10.81 10.82
C LEU A 170 47.90 9.83 9.67
N PRO A 171 46.94 9.65 8.75
CA PRO A 171 47.18 8.99 7.48
C PRO A 171 48.32 9.66 6.70
N ALA A 172 49.14 8.86 6.00
CA ALA A 172 50.32 9.35 5.29
C ALA A 172 49.99 10.32 4.13
N ASP A 173 48.75 10.32 3.64
CA ASP A 173 48.26 11.23 2.59
C ASP A 173 47.74 12.57 3.14
N TRP A 174 47.70 12.75 4.46
CA TRP A 174 47.25 14.00 5.10
C TRP A 174 48.38 15.00 5.32
N PHE A 175 49.63 14.60 5.15
CA PHE A 175 50.75 15.49 5.38
C PHE A 175 51.94 15.21 4.47
N THR A 176 52.76 16.25 4.26
CA THR A 176 54.07 16.17 3.64
C THR A 176 55.13 16.74 4.57
N ILE A 177 56.30 16.12 4.58
CA ILE A 177 57.46 16.56 5.34
C ILE A 177 58.54 16.92 4.34
N ASP A 178 58.95 18.17 4.33
CA ASP A 178 60.05 18.67 3.53
C ASP A 178 61.20 19.10 4.44
N TYR A 179 62.41 18.64 4.11
CA TYR A 179 63.62 18.89 4.86
C TYR A 179 64.45 19.92 4.11
N HIS A 180 64.55 21.14 4.64
CA HIS A 180 65.38 22.18 4.04
C HIS A 180 66.85 21.89 4.35
N ASN A 181 67.44 21.00 3.57
CA ASN A 181 68.87 20.74 3.60
C ASN A 181 69.58 21.87 2.84
N GLN A 182 70.50 22.58 3.49
CA GLN A 182 71.41 23.46 2.76
C GLN A 182 72.32 22.58 1.88
N GLU A 183 72.09 22.58 0.57
CA GLU A 183 72.93 21.84 -0.36
C GLU A 183 74.36 22.39 -0.33
N ALA A 184 75.31 21.53 0.03
CA ALA A 184 76.68 21.66 -0.43
C ALA A 184 76.69 21.48 -1.97
N GLU A 185 77.41 22.37 -2.67
CA GLU A 185 77.48 22.42 -4.14
C GLU A 185 77.65 21.03 -4.82
N PRO A 186 76.96 20.77 -5.94
CA PRO A 186 76.94 19.45 -6.55
C PRO A 186 78.19 19.22 -7.40
N LEU A 187 79.07 18.34 -6.91
CA LEU A 187 79.99 17.57 -7.75
C LEU A 187 79.75 16.07 -7.52
N GLY A 188 78.63 15.55 -8.03
CA GLY A 188 78.34 14.11 -8.04
C GLY A 188 76.86 13.76 -7.87
N ILE A 189 76.51 12.49 -8.11
CA ILE A 189 75.16 11.91 -7.96
C ILE A 189 74.75 12.01 -6.49
N VAL A 190 73.96 13.02 -6.13
CA VAL A 190 73.39 13.18 -4.79
C VAL A 190 72.16 12.28 -4.68
N GLN A 191 72.21 11.27 -3.82
CA GLN A 191 71.00 10.60 -3.37
C GLN A 191 70.28 11.55 -2.40
N PRO A 192 68.98 11.83 -2.56
CA PRO A 192 68.25 12.67 -1.61
C PRO A 192 68.23 11.98 -0.25
N ILE A 193 68.96 12.56 0.72
CA ILE A 193 68.94 12.08 2.10
C ILE A 193 67.57 12.46 2.67
N LYS A 194 66.76 11.45 3.04
CA LYS A 194 65.57 11.69 3.85
C LYS A 194 66.04 12.05 5.26
N GLY A 195 65.76 13.26 5.73
CA GLY A 195 66.16 13.77 7.05
C GLY A 195 66.85 15.13 6.97
N LEU A 196 66.81 15.88 8.08
CA LEU A 196 67.52 17.15 8.25
C LEU A 196 68.89 16.86 8.88
N ARG A 197 69.96 17.20 8.16
CA ARG A 197 71.32 17.12 8.70
C ARG A 197 71.69 18.44 9.37
N LEU A 198 72.09 18.39 10.64
CA LEU A 198 72.56 19.56 11.40
C LEU A 198 73.96 19.30 11.96
N GLU A 199 74.88 20.24 11.75
CA GLU A 199 76.17 20.23 12.43
C GLU A 199 76.03 20.67 13.90
N ALA A 200 77.11 20.59 14.67
CA ALA A 200 77.10 20.94 16.08
C ALA A 200 76.82 22.43 16.29
N GLN A 201 75.89 22.77 17.21
CA GLN A 201 75.41 24.15 17.48
C GLN A 201 74.70 24.82 16.30
N GLU A 202 74.28 24.06 15.28
CA GLU A 202 73.56 24.59 14.12
C GLU A 202 72.03 24.52 14.32
N SER A 203 71.31 25.37 13.59
CA SER A 203 69.86 25.30 13.47
C SER A 203 69.43 25.05 12.03
N GLY A 204 68.33 24.33 11.84
CA GLY A 204 67.70 24.18 10.53
C GLY A 204 66.19 24.02 10.65
N GLU A 205 65.55 23.90 9.50
CA GLU A 205 64.10 23.97 9.39
C GLU A 205 63.55 22.71 8.72
N ILE A 206 62.42 22.22 9.25
CA ILE A 206 61.59 21.21 8.61
C ILE A 206 60.23 21.83 8.34
N GLN A 207 59.74 21.71 7.12
CA GLN A 207 58.38 22.12 6.78
C GLN A 207 57.45 20.92 6.88
N PHE A 208 56.48 21.01 7.78
CA PHE A 208 55.40 20.04 7.92
C PHE A 208 54.13 20.65 7.33
N THR A 209 53.69 20.17 6.16
CA THR A 209 52.44 20.65 5.55
C THR A 209 51.32 19.68 5.88
N PHE A 210 50.30 20.18 6.59
CA PHE A 210 49.06 19.48 6.87
C PHE A 210 48.03 19.82 5.79
N HIS A 211 47.56 18.81 5.05
CA HIS A 211 46.66 18.94 3.91
C HIS A 211 45.53 17.89 3.96
N PRO A 212 44.54 18.08 4.85
CA PRO A 212 43.43 17.14 4.99
C PRO A 212 42.59 17.09 3.70
N PRO A 213 42.15 15.90 3.26
CA PRO A 213 41.24 15.76 2.12
C PRO A 213 39.95 16.59 2.26
N ILE A 214 39.34 17.01 1.15
CA ILE A 214 38.14 17.87 1.11
C ILE A 214 36.95 17.29 1.94
N GLY A 215 36.86 15.96 2.05
CA GLY A 215 35.81 15.28 2.82
C GLY A 215 36.11 15.02 4.29
N THR A 216 37.22 15.56 4.81
CA THR A 216 37.66 15.30 6.19
C THR A 216 36.60 15.80 7.18
N PRO A 217 36.07 14.93 8.06
CA PRO A 217 35.05 15.30 9.02
C PRO A 217 35.45 16.56 9.81
N ALA A 218 34.49 17.47 10.01
CA ALA A 218 34.72 18.62 10.86
C ALA A 218 35.05 18.18 12.29
N GLY A 219 35.99 18.86 12.93
CA GLY A 219 36.45 18.49 14.26
C GLY A 219 37.86 18.96 14.57
N SER A 220 38.31 18.63 15.77
CA SER A 220 39.65 18.97 16.25
C SER A 220 40.60 17.79 16.06
N TYR A 221 41.79 18.07 15.53
CA TYR A 221 42.85 17.13 15.23
C TYR A 221 44.12 17.57 15.96
N PHE A 222 44.76 16.62 16.63
CA PHE A 222 45.90 16.89 17.52
C PHE A 222 47.11 16.01 17.19
N PRO A 223 47.67 16.07 15.97
CA PRO A 223 48.78 15.22 15.61
C PRO A 223 50.00 15.49 16.48
N THR A 224 50.53 14.42 17.06
CA THR A 224 51.78 14.44 17.81
C THR A 224 52.96 14.27 16.87
N LEU A 225 53.80 15.30 16.78
CA LEU A 225 55.07 15.30 16.07
C LEU A 225 56.15 14.64 16.91
N GLN A 226 56.80 13.62 16.34
CA GLN A 226 57.92 12.91 16.96
C GLN A 226 59.21 13.26 16.24
N LEU A 227 60.12 13.94 16.93
CA LEU A 227 61.46 14.20 16.45
C LEU A 227 62.39 13.08 16.91
N ILE A 228 63.08 12.44 15.96
CA ILE A 228 63.96 11.30 16.19
C ILE A 228 65.38 11.68 15.76
N SER A 229 66.31 11.65 16.70
CA SER A 229 67.75 11.78 16.46
C SER A 229 68.36 10.43 16.09
N MET A 230 69.17 10.37 15.03
CA MET A 230 69.87 9.13 14.65
C MET A 230 71.00 8.79 15.62
N ASN A 231 71.68 9.80 16.17
CA ASN A 231 72.75 9.58 17.15
C ASN A 231 72.24 9.26 18.56
N SER A 232 70.98 9.56 18.84
CA SER A 232 70.35 9.31 20.13
C SER A 232 68.88 8.95 19.94
N PRO A 233 68.58 7.76 19.41
CA PRO A 233 67.20 7.35 19.11
C PRO A 233 66.33 7.22 20.36
N ASP A 234 66.95 7.03 21.53
CA ASP A 234 66.27 7.02 22.83
C ASP A 234 65.78 8.43 23.26
N LEU A 235 66.25 9.49 22.60
CA LEU A 235 65.83 10.87 22.81
C LEU A 235 64.70 11.22 21.85
N LEU A 236 63.47 10.95 22.28
CA LEU A 236 62.27 11.27 21.52
C LEU A 236 61.72 12.62 21.98
N THR A 237 61.77 13.63 21.10
CA THR A 237 61.17 14.96 21.38
C THR A 237 59.77 15.00 20.80
N LEU A 238 58.79 15.36 21.62
CA LEU A 238 57.38 15.41 21.25
C LEU A 238 56.87 16.85 21.24
N ASP A 239 56.13 17.21 20.21
CA ASP A 239 55.23 18.37 20.26
C ASP A 239 53.88 18.05 19.61
N VAL A 240 52.84 18.83 19.94
CA VAL A 240 51.47 18.59 19.46
C VAL A 240 51.02 19.81 18.67
N ILE A 241 50.56 19.59 17.44
CA ILE A 241 49.89 20.64 16.67
C ILE A 241 48.40 20.57 16.97
N TYR A 242 47.76 21.71 17.23
CA TYR A 242 46.32 21.82 17.42
C TYR A 242 45.68 22.41 16.16
N VAL A 243 44.91 21.61 15.43
CA VAL A 243 44.22 22.03 14.20
C VAL A 243 42.73 21.77 14.32
N GLN A 244 41.91 22.73 13.90
CA GLN A 244 40.46 22.59 13.84
C GLN A 244 39.98 22.69 12.41
N VAL A 245 39.39 21.61 11.88
CA VAL A 245 38.71 21.63 10.59
C VAL A 245 37.28 22.12 10.81
N LEU A 246 36.97 23.28 10.24
CA LEU A 246 35.69 23.95 10.41
C LEU A 246 34.55 23.18 9.70
N PRO A 247 33.31 23.28 10.23
CA PRO A 247 32.15 22.65 9.62
C PRO A 247 31.72 23.36 8.34
N ASP A 248 31.60 22.59 7.26
CA ASP A 248 30.95 22.98 6.01
C ASP A 248 29.66 22.18 5.85
N ALA A 249 28.54 22.90 5.76
CA ALA A 249 27.20 22.35 5.69
C ALA A 249 26.56 22.50 4.29
N ARG A 250 27.35 22.72 3.23
CA ARG A 250 26.81 22.90 1.87
C ARG A 250 26.05 21.66 1.38
N LEU A 251 24.80 21.88 1.00
CA LEU A 251 23.92 20.90 0.37
C LEU A 251 23.56 21.37 -1.04
N GLU A 252 23.62 20.45 -2.00
CA GLU A 252 23.07 20.64 -3.33
C GLU A 252 21.78 19.83 -3.46
N THR A 253 20.74 20.44 -4.01
CA THR A 253 19.45 19.77 -4.23
C THR A 253 19.04 19.88 -5.69
N GLU A 254 18.58 18.78 -6.24
CA GLU A 254 18.08 18.71 -7.61
C GLU A 254 16.76 17.93 -7.64
N LEU A 255 15.74 18.53 -8.25
CA LEU A 255 14.44 17.88 -8.42
C LEU A 255 14.24 17.42 -9.87
N ILE A 256 13.97 16.12 -10.03
CA ILE A 256 13.83 15.47 -11.32
C ILE A 256 12.47 14.76 -11.40
N PRO A 257 11.56 15.13 -12.32
CA PRO A 257 11.60 16.29 -13.22
C PRO A 257 11.04 17.56 -12.56
N LYS A 258 11.46 18.76 -13.01
CA LYS A 258 10.96 20.06 -12.52
C LYS A 258 9.48 20.33 -12.86
N VAL A 259 8.95 19.65 -13.88
CA VAL A 259 7.56 19.79 -14.33
C VAL A 259 6.98 18.41 -14.59
N ARG A 260 5.78 18.13 -14.05
CA ARG A 260 5.09 16.89 -14.34
C ARG A 260 3.58 17.08 -14.46
N SER A 261 2.98 16.38 -15.41
CA SER A 261 1.53 16.30 -15.55
C SER A 261 0.98 15.07 -14.82
N ILE A 262 -0.22 15.20 -14.24
CA ILE A 262 -0.95 14.11 -13.59
C ILE A 262 -2.09 13.68 -14.52
N PRO A 263 -1.93 12.57 -15.28
CA PRO A 263 -2.94 12.14 -16.24
C PRO A 263 -4.08 11.32 -15.60
N ARG A 264 -3.79 10.48 -14.60
CA ARG A 264 -4.78 9.54 -14.01
C ARG A 264 -4.75 9.42 -12.49
N GLU A 265 -3.62 9.08 -11.87
CA GLU A 265 -3.60 8.77 -10.42
C GLU A 265 -2.55 9.55 -9.62
N PHE A 266 -1.28 9.52 -10.04
CA PHE A 266 -0.22 10.23 -9.35
C PHE A 266 0.89 10.66 -10.31
N ALA A 267 1.72 11.60 -9.87
CA ALA A 267 2.98 11.95 -10.52
C ALA A 267 4.14 11.73 -9.55
N THR A 268 5.24 11.17 -10.06
CA THR A 268 6.43 10.92 -9.25
C THR A 268 7.51 11.96 -9.52
N PHE A 269 8.13 12.44 -8.45
CA PHE A 269 9.32 13.28 -8.46
C PHE A 269 10.42 12.58 -7.68
N THR A 270 11.66 12.79 -8.08
CA THR A 270 12.84 12.37 -7.33
C THR A 270 13.58 13.62 -6.90
N LEU A 271 13.70 13.82 -5.59
CA LEU A 271 14.55 14.85 -5.02
C LEU A 271 15.91 14.21 -4.71
N ARG A 272 16.93 14.58 -5.48
CA ARG A 272 18.32 14.22 -5.25
C ARG A 272 18.94 15.26 -4.33
N VAL A 273 19.54 14.80 -3.24
CA VAL A 273 20.21 15.64 -2.24
C VAL A 273 21.64 15.15 -2.15
N GLN A 274 22.58 16.05 -2.42
CA GLN A 274 24.01 15.76 -2.35
C GLN A 274 24.64 16.59 -1.25
N ASN A 275 25.36 15.91 -0.35
CA ASN A 275 26.14 16.57 0.68
C ASN A 275 27.52 16.93 0.12
N ARG A 276 27.75 18.21 -0.15
CA ARG A 276 29.05 18.75 -0.60
C ARG A 276 29.92 19.24 0.57
N GLY A 277 29.35 19.26 1.77
CA GLY A 277 30.03 19.61 2.99
C GLY A 277 30.79 18.43 3.62
N ASN A 278 31.44 18.71 4.74
CA ASN A 278 32.22 17.75 5.51
C ASN A 278 31.56 17.32 6.83
N VAL A 279 30.29 17.70 7.04
CA VAL A 279 29.49 17.29 8.21
C VAL A 279 28.37 16.37 7.76
N GLU A 280 28.09 15.32 8.55
CA GLU A 280 26.90 14.48 8.34
C GLU A 280 25.62 15.31 8.47
N ARG A 281 24.70 15.16 7.51
CA ARG A 281 23.43 15.91 7.49
C ARG A 281 22.25 15.01 7.81
N LYS A 282 21.41 15.42 8.77
CA LYS A 282 20.14 14.76 9.12
C LYS A 282 18.99 15.69 8.77
N LEU A 283 18.20 15.33 7.76
CA LEU A 283 17.20 16.21 7.15
C LEU A 283 15.83 15.58 7.16
N ARG A 284 14.79 16.39 7.37
CA ARG A 284 13.37 16.05 7.20
C ARG A 284 12.82 16.78 5.99
N LEU A 285 12.00 16.10 5.19
CA LEU A 285 11.35 16.74 4.05
C LEU A 285 10.01 17.35 4.47
N GLU A 286 9.76 18.60 4.07
CA GLU A 286 8.46 19.26 4.13
C GLU A 286 8.06 19.80 2.75
N THR A 287 6.75 19.77 2.47
CA THR A 287 6.17 20.38 1.28
C THR A 287 5.50 21.69 1.64
N ARG A 288 5.45 22.66 0.72
CA ARG A 288 4.65 23.89 0.86
C ARG A 288 4.03 24.31 -0.47
N GLY A 289 2.80 24.86 -0.42
CA GLY A 289 2.14 25.58 -1.53
C GLY A 289 1.04 24.82 -2.29
N ALA A 290 1.19 23.50 -2.53
CA ALA A 290 0.25 22.72 -3.34
C ALA A 290 -0.70 21.80 -2.53
N GLU A 291 -0.64 21.87 -1.21
CA GLU A 291 -1.24 20.91 -0.26
C GLU A 291 -2.78 20.91 -0.22
N GLN A 292 -3.39 22.02 -0.66
CA GLN A 292 -4.85 22.11 -0.79
C GLN A 292 -5.40 21.17 -1.86
N ARG A 293 -4.60 20.83 -2.88
CA ARG A 293 -5.03 20.05 -4.06
C ARG A 293 -4.32 18.71 -4.18
N PHE A 294 -3.07 18.63 -3.74
CA PHE A 294 -2.25 17.43 -3.83
C PHE A 294 -1.74 17.04 -2.45
N GLU A 295 -1.81 15.75 -2.18
CA GLU A 295 -1.13 15.09 -1.07
C GLU A 295 0.18 14.52 -1.59
N PHE A 296 1.26 14.68 -0.82
CA PHE A 296 2.59 14.19 -1.19
C PHE A 296 2.95 13.03 -0.27
N VAL A 297 3.12 11.85 -0.85
CA VAL A 297 3.52 10.63 -0.13
C VAL A 297 4.96 10.32 -0.47
N THR A 298 5.75 9.99 0.55
CA THR A 298 7.15 9.57 0.41
C THR A 298 7.43 8.34 1.26
N ASP A 299 8.43 7.56 0.84
CA ASP A 299 8.79 6.31 1.50
C ASP A 299 9.68 6.54 2.74
N SER A 300 10.34 7.70 2.82
CA SER A 300 11.13 8.12 3.99
C SER A 300 10.84 9.57 4.36
N GLN A 301 10.49 9.80 5.63
CA GLN A 301 10.23 11.14 6.16
C GLN A 301 11.52 11.90 6.50
N GLY A 302 12.62 11.18 6.71
CA GLY A 302 13.94 11.76 6.97
C GLY A 302 15.06 10.99 6.29
N ILE A 303 16.17 11.67 6.04
CA ILE A 303 17.37 11.13 5.42
C ILE A 303 18.61 11.54 6.22
N THR A 304 19.58 10.63 6.29
CA THR A 304 20.91 10.90 6.84
C THR A 304 21.91 10.77 5.70
N ILE A 305 22.73 11.79 5.47
CA ILE A 305 23.68 11.85 4.36
C ILE A 305 25.07 12.14 4.93
N ALA A 306 25.99 11.17 4.79
CA ALA A 306 27.39 11.36 5.18
C ALA A 306 28.10 12.40 4.27
N PRO A 307 29.25 12.93 4.69
CA PRO A 307 30.08 13.82 3.85
C PRO A 307 30.34 13.25 2.45
N ASN A 308 30.26 14.09 1.43
CA ASN A 308 30.45 13.72 0.01
C ASN A 308 29.56 12.59 -0.52
N GLN A 309 28.48 12.24 0.17
CA GLN A 309 27.51 11.25 -0.27
C GLN A 309 26.25 11.90 -0.85
N GLU A 310 25.45 11.08 -1.53
CA GLU A 310 24.16 11.48 -2.07
C GLU A 310 23.03 10.58 -1.58
N ALA A 311 21.83 11.16 -1.49
CA ALA A 311 20.60 10.46 -1.19
C ALA A 311 19.50 10.90 -2.17
N SER A 312 18.52 10.01 -2.38
CA SER A 312 17.36 10.32 -3.21
C SER A 312 16.08 10.06 -2.43
N ILE A 313 15.14 10.99 -2.53
CA ILE A 313 13.80 10.88 -1.95
C ILE A 313 12.80 10.81 -3.09
N VAL A 314 12.02 9.73 -3.13
CA VAL A 314 10.94 9.55 -4.10
C VAL A 314 9.65 10.13 -3.52
N LEU A 315 8.99 10.96 -4.33
CA LEU A 315 7.83 11.76 -3.95
C LEU A 315 6.67 11.47 -4.90
N ARG A 316 5.54 11.03 -4.36
CA ARG A 316 4.32 10.75 -5.12
C ARG A 316 3.28 11.84 -4.84
N ALA A 317 2.97 12.64 -5.84
CA ALA A 317 1.92 13.66 -5.78
C ALA A 317 0.58 13.05 -6.19
N ILE A 318 -0.36 12.99 -5.25
CA ILE A 318 -1.68 12.37 -5.39
C ILE A 318 -2.75 13.47 -5.27
N PRO A 319 -3.73 13.56 -6.17
CA PRO A 319 -4.81 14.54 -6.04
C PRO A 319 -5.73 14.19 -4.86
N ARG A 320 -5.93 15.16 -3.95
CA ARG A 320 -6.71 14.97 -2.71
C ARG A 320 -8.20 14.71 -2.97
N ASN A 321 -8.78 15.49 -3.89
CA ASN A 321 -10.20 15.44 -4.23
C ASN A 321 -10.40 15.18 -5.72
N ARG A 322 -10.65 13.93 -6.13
CA ARG A 322 -10.75 13.54 -7.56
C ARG A 322 -11.79 14.34 -8.37
N TRP A 323 -12.85 14.81 -7.73
CA TRP A 323 -13.92 15.60 -8.34
C TRP A 323 -13.51 17.04 -8.71
N GLN A 324 -12.41 17.57 -8.16
CA GLN A 324 -11.87 18.88 -8.53
C GLN A 324 -11.15 18.86 -9.89
N ARG A 325 -11.05 17.69 -10.51
CA ARG A 325 -10.50 17.56 -11.85
C ARG A 325 -11.40 18.31 -12.84
N PRO A 326 -10.88 19.28 -13.61
CA PRO A 326 -11.68 20.02 -14.56
C PRO A 326 -12.24 19.10 -15.66
N TRP A 327 -13.53 19.23 -15.95
CA TRP A 327 -14.20 18.50 -17.03
C TRP A 327 -13.91 19.12 -18.40
N TRP A 328 -13.66 20.45 -18.44
CA TRP A 328 -13.32 21.21 -19.64
C TRP A 328 -12.31 22.33 -19.32
N GLY A 329 -11.68 22.88 -20.35
CA GLY A 329 -10.87 24.09 -20.24
C GLY A 329 -9.37 23.84 -20.04
N LYS A 330 -8.68 24.85 -19.49
CA LYS A 330 -7.22 24.87 -19.31
C LYS A 330 -6.81 23.93 -18.15
N PRO A 331 -5.64 23.27 -18.24
CA PRO A 331 -5.15 22.42 -17.16
C PRO A 331 -4.86 23.26 -15.91
N LEU A 332 -5.15 22.70 -14.74
CA LEU A 332 -4.86 23.35 -13.47
C LEU A 332 -3.36 23.29 -13.20
N ARG A 333 -2.74 24.43 -12.90
CA ARG A 333 -1.31 24.54 -12.60
C ARG A 333 -1.13 24.84 -11.12
N SER A 334 -0.25 24.10 -10.46
CA SER A 334 0.13 24.30 -9.06
C SER A 334 1.64 24.25 -8.94
N THR A 335 2.21 25.14 -8.13
CA THR A 335 3.63 25.12 -7.79
C THR A 335 3.78 24.53 -6.40
N VAL A 336 4.73 23.62 -6.22
CA VAL A 336 5.10 23.05 -4.92
C VAL A 336 6.57 23.35 -4.63
N ASN A 337 6.84 23.73 -3.39
CA ASN A 337 8.19 23.92 -2.88
C ASN A 337 8.52 22.78 -1.92
N PHE A 338 9.68 22.16 -2.09
CA PHE A 338 10.22 21.12 -1.23
C PHE A 338 11.29 21.72 -0.33
N HIS A 339 11.00 21.78 0.97
CA HIS A 339 11.90 22.30 2.01
C HIS A 339 12.57 21.13 2.72
N LEU A 340 13.89 21.16 2.84
CA LEU A 340 14.64 20.24 3.67
C LEU A 340 14.93 20.93 5.00
N ILE A 341 14.32 20.44 6.07
CA ILE A 341 14.49 20.98 7.42
C ILE A 341 15.58 20.19 8.13
N PRO A 342 16.63 20.86 8.64
CA PRO A 342 17.66 20.22 9.44
C PRO A 342 17.09 19.72 10.77
N ILE A 343 17.33 18.45 11.08
CA ILE A 343 17.11 17.86 12.40
C ILE A 343 18.39 17.94 13.24
N ASP A 344 19.54 18.07 12.57
CA ASP A 344 20.88 18.18 13.14
C ASP A 344 21.19 19.55 13.79
N ALA A 345 20.21 20.47 13.83
CA ALA A 345 20.37 21.85 14.32
C ALA A 345 21.45 22.68 13.56
N ILE A 346 21.90 22.21 12.39
CA ILE A 346 22.81 22.92 11.49
C ILE A 346 21.97 23.77 10.53
N SER A 347 22.44 24.95 10.14
CA SER A 347 21.71 25.91 9.31
C SER A 347 20.97 25.30 8.10
N GLU A 348 19.80 25.86 7.80
CA GLU A 348 18.94 25.46 6.69
C GLU A 348 19.64 25.63 5.32
N PRO A 349 19.38 24.75 4.35
CA PRO A 349 19.85 24.95 2.99
C PRO A 349 19.22 26.22 2.38
N PRO A 350 19.98 27.00 1.59
CA PRO A 350 19.59 28.37 1.23
C PRO A 350 18.39 28.47 0.28
N TYR A 351 18.04 27.40 -0.47
CA TYR A 351 16.95 27.44 -1.44
C TYR A 351 16.13 26.14 -1.51
N PRO A 352 14.79 26.23 -1.43
CA PRO A 352 13.92 25.06 -1.63
C PRO A 352 13.84 24.68 -3.11
N ALA A 353 13.78 23.37 -3.38
CA ALA A 353 13.58 22.86 -4.73
C ALA A 353 12.12 23.06 -5.16
N GLN A 354 11.88 23.63 -6.35
CA GLN A 354 10.54 23.96 -6.84
C GLN A 354 10.09 23.04 -7.98
N ALA A 355 8.81 22.65 -7.97
CA ALA A 355 8.18 21.87 -9.03
C ALA A 355 6.87 22.49 -9.51
N LYS A 356 6.57 22.27 -10.78
CA LYS A 356 5.28 22.62 -11.38
C LYS A 356 4.47 21.37 -11.68
N LEU A 357 3.30 21.29 -11.06
CA LEU A 357 2.30 20.24 -11.25
C LEU A 357 1.22 20.73 -12.21
N ILE A 358 0.90 19.90 -13.19
CA ILE A 358 -0.12 20.19 -14.20
C ILE A 358 -1.21 19.11 -14.15
N TRP A 359 -2.40 19.46 -13.69
CA TRP A 359 -3.55 18.54 -13.67
C TRP A 359 -4.34 18.64 -14.96
N LEU A 360 -4.31 17.57 -15.76
CA LEU A 360 -4.98 17.50 -17.05
C LEU A 360 -6.49 17.30 -16.88
N PRO A 361 -7.33 17.94 -17.71
CA PRO A 361 -8.77 17.73 -17.68
C PRO A 361 -9.16 16.29 -18.04
N HIS A 362 -10.42 15.92 -17.80
CA HIS A 362 -10.95 14.65 -18.27
C HIS A 362 -10.93 14.56 -19.81
N PRO A 363 -10.73 13.36 -20.38
CA PRO A 363 -10.73 13.20 -21.82
C PRO A 363 -12.15 13.40 -22.38
N LYS A 364 -12.25 14.10 -23.50
CA LYS A 364 -13.54 14.56 -24.09
C LYS A 364 -14.54 13.42 -24.37
N TRP A 365 -14.06 12.19 -24.61
CA TRP A 365 -14.90 11.03 -24.89
C TRP A 365 -15.72 10.55 -23.68
N VAL A 366 -15.23 10.73 -22.45
CA VAL A 366 -15.99 10.37 -21.23
C VAL A 366 -17.25 11.21 -21.14
N LEU A 367 -17.13 12.51 -21.44
CA LEU A 367 -18.27 13.40 -21.47
C LEU A 367 -19.24 13.05 -22.62
N ALA A 368 -18.72 12.74 -23.81
CA ALA A 368 -19.55 12.29 -24.92
C ALA A 368 -20.36 11.02 -24.56
N GLY A 369 -19.73 10.08 -23.84
CA GLY A 369 -20.40 8.88 -23.32
C GLY A 369 -21.52 9.20 -22.33
N LEU A 370 -21.29 10.12 -21.38
CA LEU A 370 -22.33 10.57 -20.43
C LEU A 370 -23.51 11.25 -21.13
N MET A 371 -23.25 12.08 -22.14
CA MET A 371 -24.31 12.73 -22.93
C MET A 371 -25.14 11.71 -23.72
N LEU A 372 -24.50 10.68 -24.28
CA LEU A 372 -25.18 9.57 -24.96
C LEU A 372 -26.04 8.74 -24.01
N LEU A 373 -25.55 8.44 -22.81
CA LEU A 373 -26.33 7.76 -21.76
C LEU A 373 -27.55 8.60 -21.35
N GLY A 374 -27.36 9.91 -21.15
CA GLY A 374 -28.45 10.83 -20.86
C GLY A 374 -29.53 10.81 -21.96
N ALA A 375 -29.11 10.95 -23.23
CA ALA A 375 -30.04 10.90 -24.36
C ALA A 375 -30.75 9.53 -24.48
N GLY A 376 -30.03 8.43 -24.28
CA GLY A 376 -30.60 7.08 -24.30
C GLY A 376 -31.64 6.86 -23.20
N SER A 377 -31.38 7.34 -21.98
CA SER A 377 -32.32 7.27 -20.87
C SER A 377 -33.61 8.07 -21.15
N LEU A 378 -33.48 9.25 -21.76
CA LEU A 378 -34.62 10.08 -22.13
C LEU A 378 -35.49 9.41 -23.21
N LEU A 379 -34.87 8.81 -24.23
CA LEU A 379 -35.57 8.06 -25.27
C LEU A 379 -36.28 6.82 -24.72
N MET A 380 -35.63 6.09 -23.79
CA MET A 380 -36.24 4.95 -23.12
C MET A 380 -37.47 5.37 -22.30
N LEU A 381 -37.37 6.49 -21.57
CA LEU A 381 -38.48 7.03 -20.78
C LEU A 381 -39.66 7.47 -21.66
N LEU A 382 -39.39 8.16 -22.77
CA LEU A 382 -40.39 8.52 -23.78
C LEU A 382 -41.07 7.28 -24.39
N SER A 383 -40.30 6.22 -24.66
CA SER A 383 -40.84 4.95 -25.19
C SER A 383 -41.75 4.24 -24.20
N LEU A 384 -41.39 4.23 -22.92
CA LEU A 384 -42.22 3.68 -21.84
C LEU A 384 -43.53 4.46 -21.69
N LEU A 385 -43.47 5.80 -21.69
CA LEU A 385 -44.65 6.65 -21.64
C LEU A 385 -45.59 6.42 -22.84
N TYR A 386 -45.03 6.25 -24.04
CA TYR A 386 -45.82 5.93 -25.24
C TYR A 386 -46.55 4.58 -25.13
N ARG A 387 -45.88 3.55 -24.59
CA ARG A 387 -46.49 2.22 -24.41
C ARG A 387 -47.59 2.20 -23.36
N PHE A 388 -47.44 2.98 -22.28
CA PHE A 388 -48.42 3.04 -21.20
C PHE A 388 -49.75 3.70 -21.63
N ASN A 389 -49.72 4.54 -22.68
CA ASN A 389 -50.88 5.27 -23.17
C ASN A 389 -51.75 4.51 -24.22
N ARG A 390 -51.62 3.18 -24.36
CA ARG A 390 -52.52 2.36 -25.19
C ARG A 390 -53.47 1.54 -24.30
N GLN A 391 -54.77 1.83 -24.34
CA GLN A 391 -55.80 1.09 -23.59
C GLN A 391 -56.03 -0.33 -24.17
N PRO A 392 -56.29 -1.36 -23.33
CA PRO A 392 -56.62 -2.71 -23.80
C PRO A 392 -58.05 -2.80 -24.34
N ILE A 393 -58.22 -3.49 -25.47
CA ILE A 393 -59.53 -3.84 -26.06
C ILE A 393 -60.21 -4.87 -25.14
N THR A 394 -61.40 -4.57 -24.63
CA THR A 394 -62.15 -5.46 -23.72
C THR A 394 -63.04 -6.42 -24.50
N THR A 395 -62.83 -7.73 -24.36
CA THR A 395 -63.62 -8.78 -25.04
C THR A 395 -64.95 -9.04 -24.31
N ALA A 396 -65.88 -9.74 -24.98
CA ALA A 396 -67.16 -10.17 -24.40
C ALA A 396 -66.98 -11.30 -23.38
N ASP A 397 -67.77 -11.28 -22.31
CA ASP A 397 -67.70 -12.26 -21.20
C ASP A 397 -69.10 -12.65 -20.67
N ILE A 398 -69.23 -13.85 -20.10
CA ILE A 398 -70.47 -14.34 -19.46
C ILE A 398 -70.40 -13.99 -17.97
N VAL A 399 -71.34 -13.18 -17.50
CA VAL A 399 -71.40 -12.75 -16.08
C VAL A 399 -72.26 -13.70 -15.26
N GLU A 400 -73.32 -14.24 -15.84
CA GLU A 400 -74.25 -15.16 -15.16
C GLU A 400 -74.95 -16.05 -16.18
N PHE A 401 -75.13 -17.34 -15.86
CA PHE A 401 -75.96 -18.27 -16.62
C PHE A 401 -76.64 -19.31 -15.72
N SER A 402 -77.97 -19.26 -15.59
CA SER A 402 -78.72 -20.10 -14.66
C SER A 402 -80.12 -20.46 -15.17
N PRO A 403 -80.69 -21.63 -14.79
CA PRO A 403 -82.07 -21.97 -15.08
C PRO A 403 -83.03 -21.30 -14.08
N THR A 404 -84.23 -20.92 -14.52
CA THR A 404 -85.22 -20.27 -13.63
C THR A 404 -85.74 -21.21 -12.53
N LYS A 405 -85.77 -22.53 -12.79
CA LYS A 405 -86.14 -23.60 -11.85
C LYS A 405 -85.24 -24.81 -12.06
N ARG A 406 -85.03 -25.62 -11.03
CA ARG A 406 -84.28 -26.90 -11.14
C ARG A 406 -85.14 -28.08 -11.62
N THR A 407 -86.47 -27.94 -11.61
CA THR A 407 -87.39 -29.02 -12.00
C THR A 407 -88.54 -28.51 -12.86
N TYR A 408 -88.80 -29.20 -13.97
CA TYR A 408 -89.89 -28.93 -14.92
C TYR A 408 -90.71 -30.19 -15.19
N LEU A 409 -91.94 -30.01 -15.68
CA LEU A 409 -92.80 -31.10 -16.16
C LEU A 409 -92.73 -31.15 -17.69
N GLU A 410 -92.83 -32.32 -18.27
CA GLU A 410 -92.85 -32.52 -19.72
C GLU A 410 -94.11 -31.88 -20.36
N GLY A 411 -93.94 -31.03 -21.38
CA GLY A 411 -95.04 -30.41 -22.13
C GLY A 411 -94.73 -29.00 -22.67
N ALA A 412 -95.35 -28.61 -23.79
CA ALA A 412 -95.07 -27.34 -24.49
C ALA A 412 -95.30 -26.07 -23.64
N SER A 413 -96.20 -26.12 -22.65
CA SER A 413 -96.44 -25.04 -21.69
C SER A 413 -95.40 -24.96 -20.56
N ASN A 414 -94.57 -25.99 -20.39
CA ASN A 414 -93.61 -26.17 -19.30
C ASN A 414 -92.15 -26.22 -19.81
N ALA A 415 -91.84 -25.50 -20.89
CA ALA A 415 -90.48 -25.38 -21.42
C ALA A 415 -89.49 -24.88 -20.36
N VAL A 416 -88.25 -25.39 -20.42
CA VAL A 416 -87.17 -24.97 -19.52
C VAL A 416 -86.84 -23.51 -19.78
N ARG A 417 -86.81 -22.67 -18.74
CA ARG A 417 -86.49 -21.25 -18.86
C ARG A 417 -85.08 -20.96 -18.36
N LEU A 418 -84.33 -20.18 -19.13
CA LEU A 418 -82.93 -19.85 -18.87
C LEU A 418 -82.77 -18.33 -18.69
N ASN A 419 -81.91 -17.96 -17.73
CA ASN A 419 -81.49 -16.60 -17.44
C ASN A 419 -80.00 -16.48 -17.73
N TRP A 420 -79.57 -15.38 -18.35
CA TRP A 420 -78.16 -15.11 -18.58
C TRP A 420 -77.84 -13.64 -18.73
N THR A 421 -76.62 -13.26 -18.37
CA THR A 421 -76.09 -11.90 -18.48
C THR A 421 -74.74 -11.92 -19.19
N VAL A 422 -74.59 -11.10 -20.22
CA VAL A 422 -73.35 -11.00 -21.02
C VAL A 422 -72.85 -9.56 -21.02
N GLN A 423 -71.55 -9.38 -20.82
CA GLN A 423 -70.84 -8.11 -20.85
C GLN A 423 -70.17 -7.89 -22.22
N ASN A 424 -70.15 -6.65 -22.69
CA ASN A 424 -69.60 -6.20 -23.98
C ASN A 424 -70.16 -6.94 -25.20
N PRO A 425 -71.48 -7.02 -25.37
CA PRO A 425 -72.10 -7.77 -26.47
C PRO A 425 -71.76 -7.24 -27.87
N GLU A 426 -71.28 -6.01 -28.02
CA GLU A 426 -70.94 -5.42 -29.34
C GLU A 426 -69.82 -6.13 -30.10
N THR A 427 -68.92 -6.84 -29.40
CA THR A 427 -67.89 -7.66 -30.04
C THR A 427 -68.43 -9.02 -30.49
N LEU A 428 -69.61 -9.44 -30.02
CA LEU A 428 -70.17 -10.77 -30.35
C LEU A 428 -70.71 -10.85 -31.78
N ASP A 429 -70.43 -11.97 -32.44
CA ASP A 429 -71.06 -12.35 -33.70
C ASP A 429 -72.33 -13.18 -33.45
N ARG A 430 -72.21 -14.23 -32.64
CA ARG A 430 -73.32 -15.13 -32.29
C ARG A 430 -73.15 -15.75 -30.90
N LEU A 431 -74.27 -16.16 -30.35
CA LEU A 431 -74.41 -16.83 -29.07
C LEU A 431 -75.15 -18.15 -29.28
N VAL A 432 -74.65 -19.24 -28.72
CA VAL A 432 -75.24 -20.59 -28.91
C VAL A 432 -75.57 -21.20 -27.55
N ILE A 433 -76.82 -21.65 -27.39
CA ILE A 433 -77.27 -22.42 -26.24
C ILE A 433 -77.43 -23.88 -26.67
N ALA A 434 -76.72 -24.79 -26.00
CA ALA A 434 -76.79 -26.22 -26.22
C ALA A 434 -77.42 -26.93 -25.02
N GLN A 435 -78.32 -27.88 -25.25
CA GLN A 435 -78.78 -28.86 -24.27
C GLN A 435 -77.86 -30.07 -24.28
N LEU A 436 -77.45 -30.50 -23.09
CA LEU A 436 -76.54 -31.62 -22.88
C LEU A 436 -77.26 -32.76 -22.18
N ASN A 437 -77.07 -33.97 -22.71
CA ASN A 437 -77.38 -35.22 -22.05
C ASN A 437 -76.09 -36.05 -21.95
N GLU A 438 -75.69 -36.44 -20.73
CA GLU A 438 -74.43 -37.16 -20.47
C GLU A 438 -73.18 -36.53 -21.12
N GLY A 439 -73.18 -35.21 -21.28
CA GLY A 439 -72.08 -34.44 -21.88
C GLY A 439 -72.14 -34.27 -23.41
N ALA A 440 -73.02 -35.01 -24.10
CA ALA A 440 -73.26 -34.86 -25.53
C ALA A 440 -74.30 -33.75 -25.81
N GLU A 441 -74.04 -32.91 -26.81
CA GLU A 441 -74.98 -31.85 -27.25
C GLU A 441 -76.10 -32.47 -28.09
N ILE A 442 -77.31 -32.48 -27.55
CA ILE A 442 -78.48 -33.13 -28.17
C ILE A 442 -79.40 -32.15 -28.90
N GLN A 443 -79.38 -30.87 -28.50
CA GLN A 443 -80.15 -29.81 -29.15
C GLN A 443 -79.41 -28.48 -29.00
N THR A 444 -79.33 -27.68 -30.06
CA THR A 444 -78.68 -26.36 -30.01
C THR A 444 -79.58 -25.29 -30.61
N LYS A 445 -79.49 -24.08 -30.08
CA LYS A 445 -80.16 -22.89 -30.61
C LYS A 445 -79.15 -21.74 -30.67
N ALA A 446 -78.97 -21.17 -31.85
CA ALA A 446 -78.03 -20.08 -32.11
C ALA A 446 -78.76 -18.76 -32.32
N TYR A 447 -78.22 -17.68 -31.76
CA TYR A 447 -78.73 -16.32 -31.82
C TYR A 447 -77.65 -15.40 -32.40
N SER A 448 -77.96 -14.64 -33.45
CA SER A 448 -76.99 -13.70 -34.04
C SER A 448 -77.04 -12.36 -33.33
N PHE A 449 -75.86 -11.86 -32.92
CA PHE A 449 -75.64 -10.58 -32.26
C PHE A 449 -74.92 -9.56 -33.17
N SER A 450 -74.76 -9.89 -34.45
CA SER A 450 -74.02 -9.11 -35.45
C SER A 450 -74.42 -7.63 -35.53
N THR A 451 -75.70 -7.29 -35.34
CA THR A 451 -76.23 -5.92 -35.50
C THR A 451 -76.96 -5.39 -34.26
N SER A 452 -77.66 -6.23 -33.48
CA SER A 452 -78.39 -5.87 -32.25
C SER A 452 -78.89 -7.12 -31.52
N ILE A 453 -79.59 -6.98 -30.38
CA ILE A 453 -80.28 -8.10 -29.72
C ILE A 453 -81.30 -8.68 -30.71
N PRO A 454 -81.20 -9.97 -31.09
CA PRO A 454 -82.08 -10.54 -32.11
C PRO A 454 -83.55 -10.49 -31.69
N LYS A 455 -84.45 -10.24 -32.65
CA LYS A 455 -85.89 -10.01 -32.41
C LYS A 455 -86.57 -11.11 -31.61
N GLU A 456 -86.08 -12.35 -31.71
CA GLU A 456 -86.57 -13.51 -30.96
C GLU A 456 -86.31 -13.42 -29.45
N LEU A 457 -85.32 -12.63 -29.04
CA LEU A 457 -84.90 -12.45 -27.66
C LEU A 457 -85.39 -11.13 -27.06
N GLN A 458 -85.98 -10.23 -27.85
CA GLN A 458 -86.47 -8.95 -27.35
C GLN A 458 -87.71 -9.16 -26.47
N ALA A 459 -87.79 -8.43 -25.35
CA ALA A 459 -88.95 -8.50 -24.46
C ALA A 459 -90.23 -8.06 -25.19
N LYS A 460 -91.31 -8.84 -25.06
CA LYS A 460 -92.65 -8.42 -25.51
C LYS A 460 -93.25 -7.52 -24.44
N THR A 461 -93.83 -6.40 -24.85
CA THR A 461 -94.12 -5.21 -24.02
C THR A 461 -95.03 -5.42 -22.79
N ASP A 462 -95.60 -6.61 -22.56
CA ASP A 462 -96.46 -6.93 -21.40
C ASP A 462 -96.05 -8.22 -20.65
N GLN A 463 -94.83 -8.76 -20.84
CA GLN A 463 -94.30 -9.89 -20.05
C GLN A 463 -92.84 -9.66 -19.66
N GLU A 464 -92.50 -9.94 -18.39
CA GLU A 464 -91.16 -9.80 -17.77
C GLU A 464 -90.06 -10.72 -18.36
N ASN A 465 -90.37 -11.46 -19.43
CA ASN A 465 -89.44 -12.40 -20.08
C ASN A 465 -88.85 -11.80 -21.37
N GLY A 466 -87.53 -11.77 -21.47
CA GLY A 466 -86.79 -11.25 -22.62
C GLY A 466 -85.43 -10.68 -22.26
N CYS A 467 -84.73 -10.16 -23.26
CA CYS A 467 -83.42 -9.54 -23.14
C CYS A 467 -83.53 -8.01 -23.19
N ARG A 468 -82.85 -7.33 -22.28
CA ARG A 468 -82.72 -5.87 -22.24
C ARG A 468 -81.26 -5.46 -22.10
N ARG A 469 -80.92 -4.30 -22.66
CA ARG A 469 -79.63 -3.65 -22.40
C ARG A 469 -79.73 -2.95 -21.04
N VAL A 470 -78.75 -3.19 -20.18
CA VAL A 470 -78.61 -2.52 -18.89
C VAL A 470 -77.35 -1.66 -19.00
N GLU A 471 -77.50 -0.35 -18.90
CA GLU A 471 -76.38 0.57 -18.77
C GLU A 471 -75.82 0.42 -17.34
N SER A 472 -74.52 0.15 -17.24
CA SER A 472 -73.85 -0.02 -15.95
C SER A 472 -73.40 1.34 -15.45
N ASP A 473 -74.18 1.99 -14.59
CA ASP A 473 -73.81 3.24 -13.91
C ASP A 473 -72.75 3.05 -12.80
N GLN A 474 -72.10 1.87 -12.73
CA GLN A 474 -71.02 1.61 -11.78
C GLN A 474 -69.72 1.22 -12.50
N PRO A 475 -68.61 1.95 -12.24
CA PRO A 475 -67.29 1.49 -12.64
C PRO A 475 -66.95 0.20 -11.88
N ALA A 476 -66.36 -0.77 -12.58
CA ALA A 476 -65.97 -2.06 -12.02
C ALA A 476 -65.09 -1.85 -10.77
N GLN A 477 -65.65 -2.11 -9.59
CA GLN A 477 -64.86 -2.33 -8.37
C GLN A 477 -64.11 -3.64 -8.53
N SER A 478 -62.87 -3.56 -9.04
CA SER A 478 -61.75 -4.50 -8.82
C SER A 478 -60.86 -4.59 -10.07
N ALA A 479 -60.10 -3.53 -10.34
CA ALA A 479 -58.75 -3.74 -10.89
C ALA A 479 -57.79 -3.50 -9.72
N PRO A 480 -56.86 -4.43 -9.41
CA PRO A 480 -55.92 -4.21 -8.32
C PRO A 480 -55.09 -2.96 -8.66
N VAL A 481 -55.17 -1.96 -7.79
CA VAL A 481 -54.38 -0.72 -7.89
C VAL A 481 -52.92 -1.12 -7.70
N PHE A 482 -52.25 -1.25 -8.84
CA PHE A 482 -50.82 -1.43 -9.06
C PHE A 482 -49.86 -0.67 -8.14
N TRP A 483 -50.04 0.64 -7.90
CA TRP A 483 -49.00 1.50 -7.30
C TRP A 483 -49.53 2.94 -7.18
N GLU A 484 -49.73 3.44 -5.97
CA GLU A 484 -49.82 4.89 -5.73
C GLU A 484 -48.40 5.42 -5.50
N LEU A 485 -47.78 5.92 -6.57
CA LEU A 485 -46.64 6.83 -6.44
C LEU A 485 -47.22 8.24 -6.22
N PRO A 486 -46.82 8.97 -5.17
CA PRO A 486 -47.25 10.35 -4.98
C PRO A 486 -46.58 11.24 -6.02
N LEU A 487 -47.21 11.38 -7.20
CA LEU A 487 -46.81 12.34 -8.22
C LEU A 487 -47.57 13.66 -7.98
N PRO A 488 -46.92 14.83 -8.19
CA PRO A 488 -47.58 16.13 -8.03
C PRO A 488 -48.73 16.30 -9.03
N ASP A 489 -49.82 16.94 -8.58
CA ASP A 489 -51.03 17.23 -9.36
C ASP A 489 -50.69 18.08 -10.59
N LEU A 490 -50.43 17.43 -11.72
CA LEU A 490 -50.26 18.07 -13.01
C LEU A 490 -51.58 17.99 -13.79
N PRO A 491 -52.20 19.13 -14.16
CA PRO A 491 -53.57 19.20 -14.69
C PRO A 491 -53.79 18.50 -16.05
N TRP A 492 -52.72 18.01 -16.70
CA TRP A 492 -52.82 17.29 -17.98
C TRP A 492 -53.00 15.77 -17.81
N LEU A 493 -52.77 15.20 -16.62
CA LEU A 493 -52.93 13.77 -16.35
C LEU A 493 -54.39 13.33 -16.20
N SER A 494 -55.30 14.24 -15.83
CA SER A 494 -56.72 13.96 -15.61
C SER A 494 -57.46 13.52 -16.88
N SER A 495 -56.90 13.81 -18.06
CA SER A 495 -57.44 13.40 -19.36
C SER A 495 -57.22 11.91 -19.68
N LEU A 496 -56.34 11.23 -18.94
CA LEU A 496 -55.90 9.86 -19.24
C LEU A 496 -56.67 8.77 -18.45
N GLN A 497 -57.56 9.16 -17.54
CA GLN A 497 -58.32 8.27 -16.67
C GLN A 497 -59.84 8.35 -16.93
N GLN A 498 -60.28 8.16 -18.18
CA GLN A 498 -61.69 7.84 -18.40
C GLN A 498 -61.90 6.34 -18.14
N PRO A 499 -62.76 5.95 -17.17
CA PRO A 499 -63.09 4.55 -16.95
C PRO A 499 -63.78 3.98 -18.19
N ALA A 500 -63.35 2.80 -18.64
CA ALA A 500 -63.98 2.10 -19.76
C ALA A 500 -65.48 1.88 -19.44
N GLN A 501 -66.37 2.36 -20.29
CA GLN A 501 -67.80 2.10 -20.18
C GLN A 501 -68.08 0.68 -20.72
N TYR A 502 -68.71 -0.15 -19.91
CA TYR A 502 -69.10 -1.51 -20.29
C TYR A 502 -70.62 -1.59 -20.47
N THR A 503 -71.06 -2.18 -21.58
CA THR A 503 -72.47 -2.47 -21.86
C THR A 503 -72.81 -3.89 -21.40
N LYS A 504 -73.98 -4.07 -20.78
CA LYS A 504 -74.48 -5.39 -20.36
C LYS A 504 -75.80 -5.72 -21.04
N VAL A 505 -75.98 -6.97 -21.45
CA VAL A 505 -77.27 -7.51 -21.91
C VAL A 505 -77.73 -8.57 -20.91
N GLN A 506 -78.87 -8.33 -20.29
CA GLN A 506 -79.49 -9.22 -19.32
C GLN A 506 -80.74 -9.85 -19.92
N CYS A 507 -80.81 -11.17 -19.88
CA CYS A 507 -81.89 -11.98 -20.43
C CYS A 507 -82.54 -12.83 -19.34
N GLN A 508 -83.87 -12.74 -19.25
CA GLN A 508 -84.63 -13.45 -18.23
C GLN A 508 -85.73 -14.30 -18.86
N GLY A 509 -85.87 -15.53 -18.37
CA GLY A 509 -87.00 -16.40 -18.65
C GLY A 509 -87.09 -16.93 -20.09
N ILE A 510 -85.97 -17.05 -20.79
CA ILE A 510 -85.91 -17.47 -22.21
C ILE A 510 -86.30 -18.95 -22.34
N PRO A 511 -87.40 -19.29 -23.05
CA PRO A 511 -87.87 -20.66 -23.15
C PRO A 511 -87.00 -21.50 -24.11
N PHE A 512 -86.59 -22.67 -23.64
CA PHE A 512 -85.89 -23.71 -24.38
C PHE A 512 -86.70 -25.01 -24.22
N VAL A 513 -87.35 -25.46 -25.31
CA VAL A 513 -88.24 -26.63 -25.27
C VAL A 513 -87.39 -27.89 -25.19
N SER A 514 -87.45 -28.60 -24.06
CA SER A 514 -86.89 -29.95 -23.94
C SER A 514 -87.92 -30.96 -24.44
N SER A 515 -87.53 -31.82 -25.38
CA SER A 515 -88.44 -32.76 -26.05
C SER A 515 -88.61 -34.10 -25.34
N GLN A 516 -87.90 -34.33 -24.22
CA GLN A 516 -87.87 -35.60 -23.48
C GLN A 516 -87.73 -35.36 -21.98
N SER A 517 -88.30 -36.25 -21.15
CA SER A 517 -88.02 -36.31 -19.71
C SER A 517 -86.59 -36.80 -19.44
N GLY A 518 -85.90 -36.20 -18.47
CA GLY A 518 -84.50 -36.54 -18.16
C GLY A 518 -83.79 -35.49 -17.32
N ALA A 519 -82.52 -35.75 -17.01
CA ALA A 519 -81.63 -34.81 -16.31
C ALA A 519 -80.68 -34.15 -17.31
N PHE A 520 -80.87 -32.87 -17.57
CA PHE A 520 -80.14 -32.14 -18.63
C PHE A 520 -79.30 -31.00 -18.04
N LYS A 521 -78.20 -30.66 -18.72
CA LYS A 521 -77.47 -29.40 -18.49
C LYS A 521 -77.58 -28.51 -19.72
N TYR A 522 -77.41 -27.21 -19.57
CA TYR A 522 -77.38 -26.27 -20.69
C TYR A 522 -76.02 -25.60 -20.75
N ARG A 523 -75.46 -25.41 -21.95
CA ARG A 523 -74.18 -24.73 -22.18
C ARG A 523 -74.39 -23.50 -23.04
N LEU A 524 -73.92 -22.36 -22.58
CA LEU A 524 -73.91 -21.08 -23.29
C LEU A 524 -72.52 -20.87 -23.88
N LYS A 525 -72.43 -20.58 -25.18
CA LYS A 525 -71.18 -20.33 -25.91
C LYS A 525 -71.23 -18.97 -26.60
N LEU A 526 -70.20 -18.15 -26.40
CA LEU A 526 -70.04 -16.83 -27.02
C LEU A 526 -69.00 -16.87 -28.14
N PHE A 527 -69.29 -16.31 -29.32
CA PHE A 527 -68.36 -16.25 -30.45
C PHE A 527 -68.07 -14.80 -30.85
N ASP A 528 -66.79 -14.46 -31.05
CA ASP A 528 -66.34 -13.14 -31.48
C ASP A 528 -66.57 -12.93 -32.98
N LYS A 529 -66.70 -11.67 -33.41
CA LYS A 529 -66.59 -11.27 -34.82
C LYS A 529 -65.21 -11.56 -35.40
N SER A 530 -64.16 -11.59 -34.58
CA SER A 530 -62.79 -11.87 -35.05
C SER A 530 -62.52 -13.36 -35.33
N ASN A 531 -63.19 -14.28 -34.61
CA ASN A 531 -62.94 -15.72 -34.71
C ASN A 531 -64.23 -16.55 -34.50
N HIS A 532 -64.84 -16.97 -35.62
CA HIS A 532 -66.12 -17.69 -35.62
C HIS A 532 -66.04 -19.19 -35.28
N ARG A 533 -64.82 -19.76 -35.15
CA ARG A 533 -64.61 -21.21 -35.03
C ARG A 533 -64.56 -21.72 -33.60
N VAL A 534 -64.14 -20.89 -32.66
CA VAL A 534 -63.92 -21.27 -31.25
C VAL A 534 -64.69 -20.29 -30.36
N PRO A 535 -65.43 -20.76 -29.34
CA PRO A 535 -66.07 -19.85 -28.41
C PRO A 535 -65.01 -19.10 -27.58
N ILE A 536 -65.21 -17.79 -27.37
CA ILE A 536 -64.34 -16.96 -26.51
C ILE A 536 -64.52 -17.37 -25.05
N VAL A 537 -65.78 -17.63 -24.66
CA VAL A 537 -66.21 -18.01 -23.32
C VAL A 537 -67.36 -19.00 -23.43
N GLU A 538 -67.37 -20.01 -22.57
CA GLU A 538 -68.49 -20.94 -22.41
C GLU A 538 -68.78 -21.22 -20.94
N GLU A 539 -70.06 -21.33 -20.59
CA GLU A 539 -70.52 -21.63 -19.23
C GLU A 539 -71.63 -22.68 -19.27
N THR A 540 -71.68 -23.56 -18.28
CA THR A 540 -72.66 -24.67 -18.23
C THR A 540 -73.49 -24.58 -16.95
N THR A 541 -74.81 -24.66 -17.07
CA THR A 541 -75.71 -24.65 -15.91
C THR A 541 -75.57 -25.89 -15.03
N GLU A 542 -76.11 -25.80 -13.81
CA GLU A 542 -76.46 -26.98 -13.01
C GLU A 542 -77.47 -27.89 -13.74
N THR A 543 -77.60 -29.13 -13.24
CA THR A 543 -78.51 -30.14 -13.78
C THR A 543 -79.98 -29.74 -13.54
N VAL A 544 -80.76 -29.71 -14.62
CA VAL A 544 -82.21 -29.46 -14.63
C VAL A 544 -82.94 -30.77 -14.86
N THR A 545 -83.86 -31.14 -13.96
CA THR A 545 -84.65 -32.37 -14.07
C THR A 545 -86.01 -32.09 -14.72
N VAL A 546 -86.27 -32.69 -15.89
CA VAL A 546 -87.60 -32.69 -16.52
C VAL A 546 -88.28 -34.02 -16.17
N LYS A 547 -89.29 -33.97 -15.29
CA LYS A 547 -90.04 -35.17 -14.88
C LYS A 547 -91.08 -35.50 -15.93
N SER A 548 -91.14 -36.76 -16.35
CA SER A 548 -92.27 -37.24 -17.16
C SER A 548 -93.53 -37.19 -16.31
N THR A 549 -94.65 -36.84 -16.94
CA THR A 549 -95.95 -36.79 -16.26
C THR A 549 -96.47 -38.22 -16.11
N GLY A 550 -95.81 -39.02 -15.26
CA GLY A 550 -96.11 -40.43 -15.04
C GLY A 550 -95.08 -41.18 -14.18
N SER A 551 -95.48 -41.50 -12.95
CA SER A 551 -94.91 -42.50 -12.02
C SER A 551 -93.65 -42.14 -11.19
N SER A 552 -93.50 -42.89 -10.09
CA SER A 552 -92.89 -42.56 -8.79
C SER A 552 -91.78 -43.58 -8.43
N GLN A 553 -90.87 -43.20 -7.50
CA GLN A 553 -89.75 -43.96 -6.84
C GLN A 553 -88.41 -44.00 -7.64
N SER A 554 -87.23 -43.46 -7.22
CA SER A 554 -86.31 -43.56 -6.04
C SER A 554 -85.33 -44.77 -6.08
N PRO A 555 -84.09 -44.71 -5.54
CA PRO A 555 -82.84 -44.04 -6.02
C PRO A 555 -81.63 -45.04 -6.08
N GLU A 556 -80.38 -44.58 -6.30
CA GLU A 556 -79.12 -45.07 -5.67
C GLU A 556 -77.82 -45.15 -6.56
N GLN A 557 -76.72 -44.62 -5.99
CA GLN A 557 -75.26 -44.89 -6.21
C GLN A 557 -74.54 -44.61 -7.56
N ALA A 558 -73.50 -43.76 -7.51
CA ALA A 558 -72.09 -44.13 -7.78
C ALA A 558 -71.14 -42.92 -7.67
N ALA A 559 -69.93 -43.16 -7.16
CA ALA A 559 -68.91 -42.20 -6.78
C ALA A 559 -67.57 -42.42 -7.55
N ALA A 560 -66.70 -41.40 -7.45
CA ALA A 560 -65.22 -41.44 -7.35
C ALA A 560 -64.29 -41.43 -8.59
N PHE A 561 -63.03 -41.02 -8.31
CA PHE A 561 -61.74 -40.97 -9.07
C PHE A 561 -61.34 -39.55 -9.59
N MET A 562 -60.14 -38.96 -9.36
CA MET A 562 -58.75 -39.40 -9.07
C MET A 562 -57.87 -38.20 -8.51
N PRO A 563 -56.54 -38.33 -8.21
CA PRO A 563 -55.81 -37.62 -7.15
C PRO A 563 -54.69 -36.64 -7.63
N ARG A 564 -54.00 -36.01 -6.67
CA ARG A 564 -52.95 -34.97 -6.81
C ARG A 564 -51.58 -35.53 -6.37
N SER A 565 -50.53 -35.34 -7.18
CA SER A 565 -49.13 -35.72 -6.87
C SER A 565 -48.33 -34.52 -6.34
N THR A 566 -47.50 -34.74 -5.32
CA THR A 566 -46.58 -33.77 -4.71
C THR A 566 -45.14 -34.26 -4.91
N GLU A 567 -44.30 -33.40 -5.50
CA GLU A 567 -42.86 -33.61 -5.75
C GLU A 567 -42.05 -32.83 -4.69
N GLN A 568 -41.07 -33.45 -4.04
CA GLN A 568 -40.32 -32.93 -2.89
C GLN A 568 -38.87 -32.63 -3.31
N GLY A 569 -38.40 -31.39 -3.12
CA GLY A 569 -37.14 -30.84 -3.63
C GLY A 569 -35.86 -31.45 -3.06
N ARG A 570 -34.76 -31.37 -3.83
CA ARG A 570 -33.45 -32.02 -3.55
C ARG A 570 -32.43 -30.99 -3.05
N LYS A 571 -31.78 -31.29 -1.92
CA LYS A 571 -30.76 -30.43 -1.28
C LYS A 571 -29.54 -30.19 -2.20
N PRO A 572 -28.97 -28.96 -2.26
CA PRO A 572 -27.81 -28.66 -3.09
C PRO A 572 -26.51 -29.29 -2.58
N GLU A 573 -25.64 -29.73 -3.50
CA GLU A 573 -24.38 -30.41 -3.24
C GLU A 573 -23.24 -29.82 -4.08
N ILE A 574 -22.08 -29.52 -3.46
CA ILE A 574 -20.86 -29.09 -4.17
C ILE A 574 -20.09 -30.34 -4.59
N VAL A 575 -20.08 -30.62 -5.90
CA VAL A 575 -19.47 -31.81 -6.51
C VAL A 575 -17.96 -31.64 -6.68
N SER A 576 -17.51 -30.42 -7.02
CA SER A 576 -16.08 -30.12 -7.12
C SER A 576 -15.79 -28.67 -6.75
N PHE A 577 -14.64 -28.45 -6.12
CA PHE A 577 -14.07 -27.14 -5.84
C PHE A 577 -12.54 -27.26 -5.85
N THR A 578 -11.88 -26.69 -6.86
CA THR A 578 -10.43 -26.88 -7.08
C THR A 578 -9.68 -25.57 -7.32
N LEU A 579 -8.42 -25.53 -6.88
CA LEU A 579 -7.46 -24.45 -7.10
C LEU A 579 -6.31 -24.98 -7.97
N ASN A 580 -6.12 -24.43 -9.16
CA ASN A 580 -5.13 -24.90 -10.14
C ASN A 580 -5.22 -26.42 -10.42
N GLY A 581 -6.43 -26.98 -10.38
CA GLY A 581 -6.69 -28.41 -10.57
C GLY A 581 -6.47 -29.29 -9.33
N GLN A 582 -6.02 -28.73 -8.20
CA GLN A 582 -5.95 -29.45 -6.92
C GLN A 582 -7.23 -29.25 -6.12
N ASP A 583 -7.70 -30.28 -5.43
CA ASP A 583 -8.88 -30.18 -4.55
C ASP A 583 -8.65 -29.13 -3.46
N ALA A 584 -9.51 -28.11 -3.43
CA ALA A 584 -9.44 -27.00 -2.49
C ALA A 584 -9.68 -27.45 -1.04
N MET A 585 -10.25 -28.64 -0.85
CA MET A 585 -10.47 -29.22 0.49
C MET A 585 -9.34 -30.15 0.94
N SER A 586 -8.30 -30.35 0.12
CA SER A 586 -7.16 -31.18 0.51
C SER A 586 -6.31 -30.54 1.61
N GLN A 587 -6.29 -29.20 1.70
CA GLN A 587 -5.59 -28.42 2.72
C GLN A 587 -6.37 -27.15 3.05
N LEU A 588 -6.34 -26.71 4.32
CA LEU A 588 -7.00 -25.46 4.74
C LEU A 588 -6.34 -24.21 4.14
N THR A 589 -5.04 -24.28 3.83
CA THR A 589 -4.27 -23.16 3.27
C THR A 589 -3.37 -23.65 2.13
N HIS A 590 -3.52 -23.05 0.95
CA HIS A 590 -2.68 -23.33 -0.22
C HIS A 590 -1.62 -22.23 -0.39
N THR A 591 -0.35 -22.63 -0.47
CA THR A 591 0.79 -21.71 -0.65
C THR A 591 1.31 -21.72 -2.08
N PHE A 592 1.43 -20.54 -2.69
CA PHE A 592 1.98 -20.35 -4.03
C PHE A 592 3.23 -19.46 -3.99
N SER A 593 4.26 -19.79 -4.75
CA SER A 593 5.52 -19.04 -4.80
C SER A 593 5.63 -18.26 -6.12
N VAL A 594 5.96 -16.97 -6.05
CA VAL A 594 6.13 -16.08 -7.23
C VAL A 594 7.41 -15.26 -7.17
N GLY A 595 7.86 -14.77 -8.33
CA GLY A 595 8.97 -13.83 -8.42
C GLY A 595 8.66 -12.47 -7.78
N ASN A 596 9.71 -11.70 -7.48
CA ASN A 596 9.56 -10.38 -6.87
C ASN A 596 8.74 -9.46 -7.80
N ASN A 597 7.66 -8.86 -7.28
CA ASN A 597 6.67 -8.06 -8.03
C ASN A 597 5.79 -8.79 -9.07
N GLU A 598 5.68 -10.13 -9.03
CA GLU A 598 4.75 -10.88 -9.88
C GLU A 598 3.46 -11.26 -9.13
N ALA A 599 2.31 -11.28 -9.83
CA ALA A 599 1.05 -11.78 -9.29
C ALA A 599 0.89 -13.28 -9.63
N ALA A 600 0.48 -14.09 -8.66
CA ALA A 600 0.07 -15.48 -8.94
C ALA A 600 -1.33 -15.48 -9.54
N ASN A 601 -1.49 -16.13 -10.70
CA ASN A 601 -2.79 -16.35 -11.33
C ASN A 601 -3.32 -17.71 -10.91
N ILE A 602 -4.34 -17.74 -10.05
CA ILE A 602 -4.92 -18.98 -9.53
C ILE A 602 -6.23 -19.27 -10.23
N VAL A 603 -6.35 -20.43 -10.87
CA VAL A 603 -7.57 -20.89 -11.54
C VAL A 603 -8.46 -21.59 -10.52
N VAL A 604 -9.60 -20.98 -10.19
CA VAL A 604 -10.61 -21.51 -9.27
C VAL A 604 -11.71 -22.15 -10.09
N SER A 605 -11.95 -23.45 -9.94
CA SER A 605 -12.99 -24.17 -10.67
C SER A 605 -13.99 -24.82 -9.72
N TRP A 606 -15.27 -24.84 -10.09
CA TRP A 606 -16.33 -25.41 -9.28
C TRP A 606 -17.40 -26.12 -10.10
N ALA A 607 -18.07 -27.08 -9.48
CA ALA A 607 -19.30 -27.69 -9.96
C ALA A 607 -20.25 -27.97 -8.79
N VAL A 608 -21.50 -27.57 -8.93
CA VAL A 608 -22.56 -27.69 -7.93
C VAL A 608 -23.78 -28.35 -8.57
N GLN A 609 -24.35 -29.33 -7.88
CA GLN A 609 -25.56 -30.04 -8.29
C GLN A 609 -26.74 -29.60 -7.43
N GLY A 610 -27.88 -29.31 -8.07
CA GLY A 610 -29.11 -28.87 -7.40
C GLY A 610 -30.30 -28.84 -8.36
N GLU A 611 -31.48 -28.48 -7.83
CA GLU A 611 -32.73 -28.35 -8.56
C GLU A 611 -32.82 -27.06 -9.40
N GLU A 612 -33.85 -26.94 -10.23
CA GLU A 612 -34.05 -25.80 -11.13
C GLU A 612 -34.30 -24.50 -10.32
N GLY A 613 -33.40 -23.52 -10.45
CA GLY A 613 -33.39 -22.30 -9.63
C GLY A 613 -32.33 -22.25 -8.53
N LEU A 614 -31.30 -23.10 -8.61
CA LEU A 614 -30.09 -23.03 -7.78
C LEU A 614 -29.34 -21.70 -7.98
N GLU A 615 -29.07 -20.99 -6.88
CA GLU A 615 -28.22 -19.79 -6.85
C GLU A 615 -26.83 -20.18 -6.31
N VAL A 616 -25.77 -19.81 -7.02
CA VAL A 616 -24.38 -20.10 -6.62
C VAL A 616 -23.61 -18.79 -6.55
N GLU A 617 -22.89 -18.56 -5.46
CA GLU A 617 -22.11 -17.34 -5.19
C GLU A 617 -20.66 -17.73 -4.87
N LEU A 618 -19.70 -16.95 -5.39
CA LEU A 618 -18.27 -17.19 -5.18
C LEU A 618 -17.58 -15.89 -4.71
N LEU A 619 -17.31 -15.77 -3.41
CA LEU A 619 -16.60 -14.62 -2.84
C LEU A 619 -15.09 -14.76 -3.03
N PRO A 620 -14.37 -13.67 -3.37
CA PRO A 620 -14.80 -12.26 -3.36
C PRO A 620 -15.40 -11.72 -4.67
N PHE A 621 -15.77 -12.57 -5.63
CA PHE A 621 -16.42 -12.11 -6.86
C PHE A 621 -17.86 -11.68 -6.57
N THR A 622 -18.30 -10.56 -7.18
CA THR A 622 -19.65 -10.02 -6.95
C THR A 622 -20.66 -10.68 -7.86
N GLY A 623 -21.73 -11.24 -7.30
CA GLY A 623 -22.90 -11.75 -8.03
C GLY A 623 -22.98 -13.27 -8.08
N SER A 624 -24.09 -13.78 -8.63
CA SER A 624 -24.29 -15.22 -8.83
C SER A 624 -23.48 -15.72 -10.02
N VAL A 625 -22.78 -16.83 -9.82
CA VAL A 625 -22.07 -17.58 -10.85
C VAL A 625 -22.90 -18.79 -11.32
N ASN A 626 -22.57 -19.35 -12.48
CA ASN A 626 -23.21 -20.57 -12.98
C ASN A 626 -22.94 -21.77 -12.05
N SER A 627 -23.77 -22.82 -12.13
CA SER A 627 -23.61 -24.04 -11.34
C SER A 627 -22.30 -24.79 -11.61
N GLN A 628 -21.68 -24.60 -12.79
CA GLN A 628 -20.33 -25.03 -13.10
C GLN A 628 -19.54 -23.90 -13.75
N GLY A 629 -18.25 -23.78 -13.44
CA GLY A 629 -17.42 -22.73 -14.03
C GLY A 629 -15.97 -22.75 -13.55
N SER A 630 -15.19 -21.84 -14.13
CA SER A 630 -13.80 -21.59 -13.75
C SER A 630 -13.46 -20.12 -13.91
N ILE A 631 -12.71 -19.54 -12.96
CA ILE A 631 -12.28 -18.15 -12.98
C ILE A 631 -10.81 -18.01 -12.54
N THR A 632 -10.09 -17.09 -13.16
CA THR A 632 -8.71 -16.77 -12.77
C THR A 632 -8.71 -15.64 -11.74
N TYR A 633 -8.14 -15.91 -10.57
CA TYR A 633 -8.00 -14.98 -9.46
C TYR A 633 -6.54 -14.54 -9.31
N PRO A 634 -6.19 -13.29 -9.67
CA PRO A 634 -4.83 -12.77 -9.48
C PRO A 634 -4.61 -12.35 -8.02
N ILE A 635 -3.54 -12.84 -7.40
CA ILE A 635 -3.17 -12.53 -6.02
C ILE A 635 -1.71 -12.08 -5.93
N THR A 636 -1.47 -10.97 -5.23
CA THR A 636 -0.13 -10.43 -4.98
C THR A 636 0.43 -10.93 -3.64
N PRO A 637 1.76 -11.06 -3.49
CA PRO A 637 2.38 -11.46 -2.24
C PRO A 637 1.99 -10.58 -1.05
N GLY A 638 1.88 -11.17 0.15
CA GLY A 638 1.86 -10.44 1.42
C GLY A 638 0.64 -10.63 2.33
N ASN A 639 -0.53 -11.01 1.80
CA ASN A 639 -1.73 -11.25 2.64
C ASN A 639 -2.39 -12.59 2.28
N VAL A 640 -2.89 -13.30 3.30
CA VAL A 640 -3.77 -14.47 3.11
C VAL A 640 -5.12 -14.00 2.58
N LYS A 641 -5.67 -14.71 1.59
CA LYS A 641 -6.99 -14.44 1.00
C LYS A 641 -7.86 -15.68 1.07
N THR A 642 -9.11 -15.51 1.49
CA THR A 642 -10.09 -16.61 1.57
C THR A 642 -11.01 -16.56 0.36
N ILE A 643 -11.20 -17.70 -0.30
CA ILE A 643 -12.21 -17.89 -1.35
C ILE A 643 -13.35 -18.73 -0.77
N THR A 644 -14.60 -18.27 -0.95
CA THR A 644 -15.78 -18.95 -0.40
C THR A 644 -16.82 -19.21 -1.50
N LEU A 645 -17.19 -20.48 -1.69
CA LEU A 645 -18.25 -20.92 -2.60
C LEU A 645 -19.50 -21.27 -1.78
N THR A 646 -20.63 -20.66 -2.11
CA THR A 646 -21.94 -20.91 -1.48
C THR A 646 -22.97 -21.27 -2.55
N ALA A 647 -23.78 -22.29 -2.31
CA ALA A 647 -24.91 -22.64 -3.16
C ALA A 647 -26.19 -22.72 -2.35
N ARG A 648 -27.29 -22.13 -2.86
CA ARG A 648 -28.58 -22.00 -2.18
C ARG A 648 -29.72 -22.42 -3.11
N ASN A 649 -30.65 -23.24 -2.61
CA ASN A 649 -31.88 -23.62 -3.35
C ASN A 649 -33.06 -22.69 -3.01
N ARG A 650 -34.19 -22.87 -3.72
CA ARG A 650 -35.41 -22.07 -3.51
C ARG A 650 -36.06 -22.30 -2.13
N ALA A 651 -35.82 -23.46 -1.52
CA ALA A 651 -36.23 -23.76 -0.16
C ALA A 651 -35.38 -23.05 0.91
N GLY A 652 -34.30 -22.36 0.52
CA GLY A 652 -33.41 -21.62 1.41
C GLY A 652 -32.31 -22.48 2.05
N GLU A 653 -32.20 -23.76 1.68
CA GLU A 653 -31.10 -24.62 2.11
C GLU A 653 -29.82 -24.22 1.38
N GLN A 654 -28.72 -24.15 2.12
CA GLN A 654 -27.43 -23.74 1.56
C GLN A 654 -26.28 -24.66 1.96
N VAL A 655 -25.27 -24.75 1.09
CA VAL A 655 -24.00 -25.44 1.33
C VAL A 655 -22.85 -24.47 1.01
N THR A 656 -21.85 -24.41 1.88
CA THR A 656 -20.73 -23.46 1.78
C THR A 656 -19.39 -24.17 1.97
N ARG A 657 -18.38 -23.77 1.19
CA ARG A 657 -16.97 -24.22 1.28
C ARG A 657 -16.03 -23.03 1.20
N SER A 658 -15.00 -23.00 2.04
CA SER A 658 -14.00 -21.92 2.08
C SER A 658 -12.59 -22.46 2.12
N VAL A 659 -11.65 -21.76 1.46
CA VAL A 659 -10.22 -22.13 1.41
C VAL A 659 -9.35 -20.88 1.49
N ASP A 660 -8.24 -20.95 2.23
CA ASP A 660 -7.26 -19.87 2.35
C ASP A 660 -6.12 -20.04 1.35
N ILE A 661 -5.67 -18.92 0.80
CA ILE A 661 -4.60 -18.85 -0.20
C ILE A 661 -3.54 -17.88 0.31
N GLN A 662 -2.28 -18.33 0.33
CA GLN A 662 -1.13 -17.52 0.69
C GLN A 662 -0.14 -17.48 -0.48
N VAL A 663 0.37 -16.29 -0.82
CA VAL A 663 1.43 -16.14 -1.83
C VAL A 663 2.70 -15.65 -1.15
N VAL A 664 3.78 -16.41 -1.32
CA VAL A 664 5.12 -16.09 -0.79
C VAL A 664 6.05 -15.69 -1.92
N VAL A 665 6.96 -14.76 -1.65
CA VAL A 665 8.03 -14.39 -2.60
C VAL A 665 9.06 -15.51 -2.53
N ALA A 666 9.37 -16.13 -3.67
CA ALA A 666 10.43 -17.12 -3.74
C ALA A 666 11.77 -16.44 -3.46
N ASP A 667 12.43 -16.80 -2.35
CA ASP A 667 13.81 -16.38 -2.12
C ASP A 667 14.67 -16.88 -3.29
N ARG A 668 15.39 -15.94 -3.91
CA ARG A 668 16.36 -16.25 -4.95
C ARG A 668 17.31 -17.31 -4.37
N PRO A 669 17.51 -18.48 -5.01
CA PRO A 669 18.51 -19.42 -4.54
C PRO A 669 19.83 -18.65 -4.47
N ARG A 670 20.39 -18.58 -3.26
CA ARG A 670 21.72 -18.02 -3.02
C ARG A 670 22.63 -18.64 -4.07
N PRO A 671 23.43 -17.87 -4.83
CA PRO A 671 24.37 -18.47 -5.76
C PRO A 671 25.20 -19.47 -4.97
N ILE A 672 25.04 -20.75 -5.31
CA ILE A 672 25.92 -21.79 -4.83
C ILE A 672 27.30 -21.33 -5.28
N ARG A 673 28.14 -20.92 -4.33
CA ARG A 673 29.55 -20.68 -4.60
C ARG A 673 30.06 -21.96 -5.27
N SER A 674 30.54 -21.85 -6.50
CA SER A 674 31.32 -22.93 -7.11
C SER A 674 32.34 -23.40 -6.08
N PRO A 675 32.49 -24.72 -5.88
CA PRO A 675 33.50 -25.24 -4.97
C PRO A 675 34.85 -24.67 -5.41
N ILE A 676 35.48 -23.96 -4.47
CA ILE A 676 36.88 -23.56 -4.59
C ILE A 676 37.66 -24.84 -4.91
N PRO A 677 38.47 -24.89 -5.98
CA PRO A 677 39.32 -26.05 -6.23
C PRO A 677 40.19 -26.25 -5.00
N ARG A 678 40.04 -27.42 -4.36
CA ARG A 678 40.92 -27.90 -3.29
C ARG A 678 42.34 -27.78 -3.80
N SER A 679 43.16 -26.96 -3.14
CA SER A 679 44.60 -27.02 -3.28
C SER A 679 45.04 -28.45 -2.99
N THR A 680 45.60 -29.07 -4.01
CA THR A 680 46.30 -30.35 -3.94
C THR A 680 47.35 -30.25 -2.82
N PRO A 681 47.43 -31.21 -1.88
CA PRO A 681 48.46 -31.20 -0.85
C PRO A 681 49.83 -31.25 -1.52
N ARG A 682 50.66 -30.24 -1.19
CA ARG A 682 52.07 -30.16 -1.55
C ARG A 682 52.77 -31.42 -1.06
N PRO A 683 53.50 -32.17 -1.91
CA PRO A 683 54.23 -33.34 -1.48
C PRO A 683 55.35 -32.95 -0.50
N THR A 684 55.42 -33.72 0.57
CA THR A 684 56.47 -33.72 1.59
C THR A 684 57.85 -33.82 0.93
N PRO A 685 58.83 -32.96 1.29
CA PRO A 685 60.19 -33.10 0.79
C PRO A 685 60.89 -34.30 1.46
N GLU A 686 61.36 -35.22 0.61
CA GLU A 686 62.24 -36.34 0.93
C GLU A 686 63.67 -35.82 1.16
N PRO A 687 64.48 -36.42 2.07
CA PRO A 687 65.69 -35.79 2.56
C PRO A 687 66.83 -35.85 1.53
N THR A 688 67.47 -34.70 1.35
CA THR A 688 68.65 -34.50 0.51
C THR A 688 69.87 -35.24 1.07
N PRO A 689 70.59 -36.06 0.27
CA PRO A 689 71.89 -36.63 0.64
C PRO A 689 73.05 -35.65 0.40
N PRO A 690 74.21 -35.86 1.05
CA PRO A 690 75.21 -34.83 1.28
C PRO A 690 76.12 -34.53 0.07
N GLU A 691 76.51 -33.27 0.08
CA GLU A 691 77.43 -32.50 -0.75
C GLU A 691 78.73 -33.25 -1.14
N THR A 692 79.11 -33.18 -2.43
CA THR A 692 80.49 -33.44 -2.88
C THR A 692 80.92 -32.36 -3.87
N ALA A 693 82.11 -31.84 -3.57
CA ALA A 693 82.99 -30.81 -4.13
C ALA A 693 82.87 -30.34 -5.61
N PRO A 694 83.39 -29.12 -5.90
CA PRO A 694 83.23 -28.40 -7.17
C PRO A 694 84.35 -28.67 -8.18
N GLU A 695 84.03 -28.54 -9.47
CA GLU A 695 85.00 -28.34 -10.56
C GLU A 695 84.65 -27.09 -11.41
N PRO A 696 85.64 -26.48 -12.09
CA PRO A 696 85.72 -25.05 -12.40
C PRO A 696 85.02 -24.65 -13.72
N PRO A 697 84.88 -23.34 -14.00
CA PRO A 697 84.07 -22.85 -15.10
C PRO A 697 84.81 -22.95 -16.44
N GLU A 698 84.11 -23.45 -17.46
CA GLU A 698 84.50 -23.24 -18.85
C GLU A 698 83.43 -22.38 -19.54
N SER A 699 83.94 -21.52 -20.42
CA SER A 699 83.40 -20.27 -20.97
C SER A 699 82.24 -20.42 -21.96
N THR A 700 81.82 -19.26 -22.50
CA THR A 700 81.09 -19.03 -23.77
C THR A 700 79.57 -19.31 -23.74
N ASP A 701 78.65 -18.45 -24.19
CA ASP A 701 78.70 -17.21 -24.97
C ASP A 701 77.48 -16.33 -24.65
N THR A 702 77.68 -15.01 -24.73
CA THR A 702 76.65 -13.97 -24.59
C THR A 702 75.93 -13.76 -25.93
N PRO A 703 74.59 -13.87 -26.02
CA PRO A 703 73.84 -13.25 -27.10
C PRO A 703 73.31 -11.87 -26.70
N THR A 704 73.69 -10.89 -27.52
CA THR A 704 73.25 -9.50 -27.62
C THR A 704 71.73 -9.30 -27.53
N PRO A 705 71.23 -8.34 -26.73
CA PRO A 705 69.83 -7.89 -26.81
C PRO A 705 69.61 -6.85 -27.92
N GLU A 706 68.52 -7.06 -28.65
CA GLU A 706 67.98 -6.26 -29.76
C GLU A 706 67.35 -4.93 -29.24
N PRO A 707 67.44 -3.82 -30.01
CA PRO A 707 67.08 -2.49 -29.51
C PRO A 707 65.56 -2.20 -29.47
N THR A 708 65.16 -1.57 -28.36
CA THR A 708 63.85 -0.98 -28.08
C THR A 708 63.43 0.11 -29.09
N PRO A 709 62.18 0.13 -29.58
CA PRO A 709 61.70 1.19 -30.47
C PRO A 709 61.34 2.49 -29.73
N THR A 710 61.78 3.60 -30.32
CA THR A 710 61.57 5.01 -29.95
C THR A 710 60.10 5.46 -30.09
N PRO A 711 59.56 6.27 -29.15
CA PRO A 711 58.20 6.82 -29.25
C PRO A 711 58.10 7.99 -30.24
N THR A 712 56.97 8.03 -30.95
CA THR A 712 56.53 9.06 -31.91
C THR A 712 56.10 10.36 -31.20
N PRO A 713 56.46 11.56 -31.71
CA PRO A 713 56.07 12.84 -31.10
C PRO A 713 54.63 13.26 -31.45
N GLU A 714 53.98 13.86 -30.46
CA GLU A 714 52.62 14.42 -30.48
C GLU A 714 52.60 15.82 -31.15
N PRO A 715 51.56 16.15 -31.95
CA PRO A 715 51.54 17.40 -32.72
C PRO A 715 51.09 18.63 -31.91
N SER A 716 51.75 19.75 -32.23
CA SER A 716 51.57 21.12 -31.73
C SER A 716 50.18 21.72 -31.98
N PRO A 717 49.65 22.59 -31.09
CA PRO A 717 48.37 23.26 -31.29
C PRO A 717 48.45 24.41 -32.30
N THR A 718 47.33 24.57 -33.03
CA THR A 718 47.10 25.54 -34.12
C THR A 718 46.52 26.85 -33.56
N ASP A 719 47.07 27.98 -34.01
CA ASP A 719 46.58 29.34 -33.75
C ASP A 719 45.16 29.59 -34.27
N SER A 720 44.38 30.37 -33.53
CA SER A 720 43.09 30.94 -33.97
C SER A 720 43.12 32.47 -33.88
N PRO A 721 42.55 33.21 -34.86
CA PRO A 721 42.86 34.61 -35.06
C PRO A 721 42.00 35.58 -34.23
N SER A 722 42.63 36.71 -33.92
CA SER A 722 42.07 37.93 -33.34
C SER A 722 41.14 38.66 -34.33
N PRO A 723 40.06 39.32 -33.87
CA PRO A 723 39.46 40.44 -34.57
C PRO A 723 39.99 41.78 -34.03
N ASN A 724 40.44 42.62 -34.94
CA ASN A 724 40.78 44.04 -34.72
C ASN A 724 39.62 44.91 -35.26
N PRO A 725 39.65 46.22 -35.03
CA PRO A 725 38.88 46.99 -34.06
C PRO A 725 37.40 47.27 -34.43
#